data_AF-A0A2T0TKI1-F1
#
_entry.id   AF-A0A2T0TKI1-F1
#
_cell.length_a   1.000
_cell.length_b   1.000
_cell.length_c   1.000
_cell.angle_alpha   90.00
_cell.angle_beta   90.00
_cell.angle_gamma   90.00
#
_symmetry.space_group_name_H-M   'P 1'
#
loop_
_entity.id
_entity.type
_entity.pdbx_description
1 polymer ?
#
loop_
_entity_poly.entity_id
_entity_poly.type
_entity_poly.pdbx_seq_one_letter_code
_entity_poly.pdbx_strand_id
1 'polypeptide(L)'
;MRRRRLVLAMPTAAALLALCASPALAQPPTTTPIPSPVNPSQPPISAPNGPQPLARAVGDAGTGLAVVRLAPDSTQTSTILPGFGEDLPKQAAAELGVGLASAQVNTEAYLSFERSVAQASPLGFAVQGRAPQTPGSLAQTAGPDNAEGLSSGLALPKTPLDALLKVSALNGSVHARWDDAVGPCVRPLSDAKTSLASLSVLNAIPTLPSSPDLTGMLTKDTPKLDAAAKQSLIDGLKQLTGPLSQLGGLLSGTTDTGEKGSLLSLPETLTAHSTVELVDLPDSANKAVKTTSTLQAASVRLLAGTAMEVRIDVVSQPTLVALATGAEATSSITYTAPVLKVSQGGKELGTLDAAHPQLEIPVGIPVGGLPELPKLPIIGGVLPSGGDLPAELKKLDIGVIRLQIAQFNEKKLAIDSPLTQGGPVFKGFMLGATARLLDLQLLPTDALGLPNLPSALAQVSLGEQIVRAAAPEGGVQCGSTTTPPAGGQPQPQQPGKPTIPLAYTTAAYRTIPIFWLGTALLLAGVVIVSAMPGARRREDELVLAGGAVAAGTVPDTEPEDTTEPEAEPEAEAVVEPEAEPEAEAVVEPEAEPEPEAETGSEVEAENPPRTEAEDEAVVEAKADAEPEDKPAPEDKGNS
;
A
#
# COMPACT_ATOMS: atom_id res chain seq x y z
N MET A 1 15.02 23.69 -35.49
CA MET A 1 14.49 24.50 -34.36
C MET A 1 13.44 23.81 -33.48
N ARG A 2 12.75 22.72 -33.90
CA ARG A 2 11.80 21.95 -33.05
C ARG A 2 12.43 21.34 -31.77
N ARG A 3 13.70 20.90 -31.83
CA ARG A 3 14.44 20.34 -30.66
C ARG A 3 14.63 21.33 -29.50
N ARG A 4 14.69 22.64 -29.73
CA ARG A 4 14.83 23.63 -28.64
C ARG A 4 13.52 23.93 -27.90
N ARG A 5 12.36 23.64 -28.50
CA ARG A 5 11.05 23.90 -27.88
C ARG A 5 10.63 22.79 -26.90
N LEU A 6 11.06 21.54 -27.11
CA LEU A 6 10.79 20.44 -26.17
C LEU A 6 11.66 20.52 -24.91
N VAL A 7 12.90 21.03 -25.03
CA VAL A 7 13.85 21.16 -23.90
C VAL A 7 13.40 22.20 -22.86
N LEU A 8 12.55 23.16 -23.25
CA LEU A 8 12.01 24.16 -22.33
C LEU A 8 10.70 23.73 -21.64
N ALA A 9 9.92 22.82 -22.23
CA ALA A 9 8.62 22.42 -21.67
C ALA A 9 8.75 21.59 -20.39
N MET A 10 9.73 20.68 -20.34
CA MET A 10 9.98 19.80 -19.19
C MET A 10 10.37 20.53 -17.89
N PRO A 11 11.35 21.45 -17.87
CA PRO A 11 11.71 22.16 -16.64
C PRO A 11 10.58 23.07 -16.16
N THR A 12 9.76 23.60 -17.08
CA THR A 12 8.64 24.46 -16.73
C THR A 12 7.49 23.65 -16.11
N ALA A 13 7.20 22.45 -16.63
CA ALA A 13 6.24 21.53 -16.03
C ALA A 13 6.71 21.00 -14.67
N ALA A 14 7.99 20.66 -14.53
CA ALA A 14 8.58 20.26 -13.26
C ALA A 14 8.57 21.41 -12.22
N ALA A 15 8.84 22.65 -12.65
CA ALA A 15 8.74 23.82 -11.79
C ALA A 15 7.29 24.10 -11.38
N LEU A 16 6.32 23.94 -12.29
CA LEU A 16 4.90 24.10 -11.97
C LEU A 16 4.41 23.03 -10.98
N LEU A 17 4.82 21.77 -11.17
CA LEU A 17 4.53 20.68 -10.23
C LEU A 17 5.18 20.93 -8.86
N ALA A 18 6.42 21.43 -8.82
CA ALA A 18 7.10 21.78 -7.57
C ALA A 18 6.44 22.97 -6.86
N LEU A 19 6.00 24.00 -7.59
CA LEU A 19 5.29 25.16 -7.06
C LEU A 19 3.88 24.77 -6.57
N CYS A 20 3.17 23.88 -7.25
CA CYS A 20 1.87 23.38 -6.82
C CYS A 20 1.96 22.39 -5.66
N ALA A 21 3.07 21.66 -5.51
CA ALA A 21 3.31 20.75 -4.38
C ALA A 21 3.70 21.49 -3.08
N SER A 22 4.23 22.72 -3.19
CA SER A 22 4.72 23.50 -2.04
C SER A 22 3.68 23.77 -0.93
N PRO A 23 2.42 24.17 -1.22
CA PRO A 23 1.42 24.36 -0.16
C PRO A 23 0.98 23.04 0.49
N ALA A 24 1.05 21.91 -0.21
CA ALA A 24 0.80 20.58 0.38
C ALA A 24 1.94 20.14 1.32
N LEU A 25 3.18 20.63 1.08
CA LEU A 25 4.34 20.37 1.93
C LEU A 25 4.41 21.26 3.19
N ALA A 26 3.58 22.28 3.31
CA ALA A 26 3.65 23.25 4.41
C ALA A 26 2.73 22.92 5.61
N GLN A 27 1.89 21.89 5.51
CA GLN A 27 1.00 21.50 6.61
C GLN A 27 1.45 20.14 7.17
N PRO A 28 2.03 20.07 8.39
CA PRO A 28 2.01 18.82 9.14
C PRO A 28 0.56 18.31 9.22
N PRO A 29 0.29 17.00 9.40
CA PRO A 29 -1.06 16.55 9.71
C PRO A 29 -1.50 17.29 10.96
N THR A 30 -2.29 18.35 10.76
CA THR A 30 -2.71 19.22 11.84
C THR A 30 -3.78 18.47 12.59
N THR A 31 -3.37 17.64 13.55
CA THR A 31 -4.15 17.54 14.78
C THR A 31 -4.38 18.98 15.20
N THR A 32 -5.62 19.45 15.16
CA THR A 32 -5.92 20.83 15.55
C THR A 32 -5.29 21.06 16.93
N PRO A 33 -4.35 22.01 17.08
CA PRO A 33 -3.70 22.20 18.37
C PRO A 33 -4.80 22.48 19.38
N ILE A 34 -4.78 21.71 20.48
CA ILE A 34 -5.78 21.84 21.53
C ILE A 34 -5.70 23.30 22.01
N PRO A 35 -6.76 24.10 21.86
CA PRO A 35 -6.72 25.49 22.27
C PRO A 35 -6.44 25.52 23.77
N SER A 36 -5.37 26.20 24.16
CA SER A 36 -5.10 26.42 25.58
C SER A 36 -6.27 27.19 26.19
N PRO A 37 -6.78 26.80 27.37
CA PRO A 37 -7.82 27.54 28.04
C PRO A 37 -7.42 29.01 28.19
N VAL A 38 -8.34 29.94 27.88
CA VAL A 38 -8.11 31.39 28.04
C VAL A 38 -7.84 31.74 29.51
N ASN A 39 -8.33 30.92 30.44
CA ASN A 39 -8.08 31.02 31.86
C ASN A 39 -7.47 29.70 32.38
N PRO A 40 -6.27 29.69 32.99
CA PRO A 40 -5.64 28.49 33.54
C PRO A 40 -6.47 27.78 34.63
N SER A 41 -7.42 28.47 35.26
CA SER A 41 -8.33 27.90 36.26
C SER A 41 -9.67 27.42 35.69
N GLN A 42 -9.93 27.64 34.40
CA GLN A 42 -11.07 26.98 33.75
C GLN A 42 -10.74 25.51 33.51
N PRO A 43 -11.70 24.60 33.76
CA PRO A 43 -11.55 23.24 33.28
C PRO A 43 -11.29 23.31 31.77
N PRO A 44 -10.40 22.47 31.23
CA PRO A 44 -10.14 22.45 29.80
C PRO A 44 -11.46 22.30 29.04
N ILE A 45 -11.56 22.87 27.84
CA ILE A 45 -12.77 22.74 26.98
C ILE A 45 -13.11 21.26 26.73
N SER A 46 -12.12 20.38 26.84
CA SER A 46 -12.21 18.93 26.77
C SER A 46 -12.50 18.22 28.09
N ALA A 47 -12.79 18.94 29.18
CA ALA A 47 -13.29 18.32 30.40
C ALA A 47 -14.59 17.61 30.02
N PRO A 48 -14.64 16.27 30.13
CA PRO A 48 -15.74 15.55 29.54
C PRO A 48 -17.05 15.87 30.26
N ASN A 49 -18.00 16.43 29.54
CA ASN A 49 -19.33 16.71 30.07
C ASN A 49 -20.21 15.47 29.85
N GLY A 50 -20.39 14.67 30.89
CA GLY A 50 -21.25 13.49 30.88
C GLY A 50 -20.49 12.16 31.07
N PRO A 51 -21.22 11.02 31.00
CA PRO A 51 -20.65 9.69 31.16
C PRO A 51 -19.44 9.50 30.25
N GLN A 52 -18.34 9.00 30.80
CA GLN A 52 -17.15 8.68 30.01
C GLN A 52 -17.05 7.20 29.76
N PRO A 53 -16.77 6.76 28.52
CA PRO A 53 -16.49 5.36 28.26
C PRO A 53 -15.33 4.91 29.15
N LEU A 54 -15.53 3.82 29.89
CA LEU A 54 -14.48 3.16 30.68
C LEU A 54 -13.46 2.46 29.77
N ALA A 55 -13.94 2.06 28.59
CA ALA A 55 -13.17 1.32 27.62
C ALA A 55 -12.03 2.17 27.06
N ARG A 56 -10.81 1.67 27.22
CA ARG A 56 -9.60 2.20 26.59
C ARG A 56 -9.09 1.17 25.61
N ALA A 57 -9.04 1.50 24.33
CA ALA A 57 -8.61 0.61 23.26
C ALA A 57 -7.98 1.42 22.14
N VAL A 58 -6.83 0.95 21.65
CA VAL A 58 -6.24 1.47 20.42
C VAL A 58 -6.01 0.31 19.48
N GLY A 59 -6.56 0.42 18.28
CA GLY A 59 -6.42 -0.60 17.24
C GLY A 59 -6.28 0.08 15.89
N ASP A 60 -5.42 -0.47 15.05
CA ASP A 60 -5.27 -0.05 13.67
C ASP A 60 -5.00 -1.28 12.81
N ALA A 61 -5.75 -1.42 11.73
CA ALA A 61 -5.55 -2.42 10.71
C ALA A 61 -5.54 -1.74 9.34
N GLY A 62 -4.49 -1.97 8.57
CA GLY A 62 -4.31 -1.45 7.23
C GLY A 62 -4.00 -2.57 6.26
N THR A 63 -4.65 -2.57 5.11
CA THR A 63 -4.38 -3.49 4.02
C THR A 63 -4.32 -2.71 2.72
N GLY A 64 -3.21 -2.79 1.99
CA GLY A 64 -3.04 -2.24 0.65
C GLY A 64 -2.93 -3.33 -0.39
N LEU A 65 -3.68 -3.21 -1.49
CA LEU A 65 -3.63 -4.20 -2.57
C LEU A 65 -2.28 -4.17 -3.30
N ALA A 66 -1.81 -2.98 -3.66
CA ALA A 66 -0.51 -2.79 -4.31
C ALA A 66 0.14 -1.48 -3.89
N VAL A 67 1.46 -1.48 -3.74
CA VAL A 67 2.28 -0.30 -3.48
C VAL A 67 3.46 -0.32 -4.44
N VAL A 68 3.54 0.70 -5.29
CA VAL A 68 4.67 0.93 -6.18
C VAL A 68 5.62 1.90 -5.52
N ARG A 69 6.86 1.47 -5.30
CA ARG A 69 7.93 2.28 -4.72
C ARG A 69 8.94 2.60 -5.82
N LEU A 70 9.13 3.90 -6.05
CA LEU A 70 10.12 4.40 -6.99
C LEU A 70 11.35 4.83 -6.20
N ALA A 71 12.51 4.24 -6.57
CA ALA A 71 13.76 4.41 -5.84
C ALA A 71 13.57 4.18 -4.31
N PRO A 72 13.23 2.96 -3.88
CA PRO A 72 13.19 2.62 -2.46
C PRO A 72 14.53 2.97 -1.79
N ASP A 73 14.47 3.32 -0.50
CA ASP A 73 15.62 3.67 0.33
C ASP A 73 16.47 4.88 -0.16
N SER A 74 15.90 5.76 -1.00
CA SER A 74 16.64 6.88 -1.60
C SER A 74 16.52 8.20 -0.84
N THR A 75 15.51 8.37 0.02
CA THR A 75 15.25 9.63 0.75
C THR A 75 15.29 9.43 2.26
N GLN A 76 15.80 10.42 3.00
CA GLN A 76 15.71 10.39 4.47
C GLN A 76 14.25 10.51 4.91
N THR A 77 13.87 9.76 5.94
CA THR A 77 12.51 9.81 6.47
C THR A 77 12.23 11.17 7.06
N SER A 78 11.17 11.83 6.59
CA SER A 78 10.70 13.06 7.22
C SER A 78 9.97 12.74 8.52
N THR A 79 10.40 13.37 9.61
CA THR A 79 9.78 13.20 10.94
C THR A 79 9.56 14.57 11.56
N ILE A 80 8.52 14.69 12.39
CA ILE A 80 8.24 15.90 13.16
C ILE A 80 9.26 16.13 14.27
N LEU A 81 10.02 15.08 14.64
CA LEU A 81 11.07 15.15 15.65
C LEU A 81 12.39 15.56 14.98
N PRO A 82 12.95 16.76 15.25
CA PRO A 82 14.18 17.22 14.61
C PRO A 82 15.35 16.28 14.93
N GLY A 83 16.16 15.94 13.92
CA GLY A 83 17.33 15.06 14.04
C GLY A 83 17.05 13.56 13.90
N PHE A 84 15.81 13.10 14.09
CA PHE A 84 15.47 11.68 14.02
C PHE A 84 15.39 11.11 12.60
N GLY A 85 15.42 11.96 11.56
CA GLY A 85 15.27 11.50 10.17
C GLY A 85 16.40 10.60 9.68
N GLU A 86 17.58 10.67 10.33
CA GLU A 86 18.75 9.85 9.98
C GLU A 86 18.73 8.46 10.63
N ASP A 87 18.08 8.34 11.79
CA ASP A 87 17.95 7.07 12.53
C ASP A 87 16.76 6.23 12.07
N LEU A 88 15.83 6.84 11.34
CA LEU A 88 14.67 6.16 10.77
C LEU A 88 15.05 5.48 9.44
N PRO A 89 14.46 4.32 9.11
CA PRO A 89 14.65 3.69 7.81
C PRO A 89 14.41 4.68 6.69
N LYS A 90 15.22 4.66 5.63
CA LYS A 90 15.03 5.55 4.48
C LYS A 90 13.69 5.24 3.79
N GLN A 91 13.13 6.24 3.13
CA GLN A 91 11.88 6.15 2.40
C GLN A 91 12.12 6.17 0.90
N ALA A 92 11.16 5.61 0.16
CA ALA A 92 11.13 5.75 -1.29
C ALA A 92 10.92 7.22 -1.69
N ALA A 93 11.50 7.62 -2.83
CA ALA A 93 11.32 8.98 -3.35
C ALA A 93 9.85 9.27 -3.66
N ALA A 94 9.13 8.27 -4.16
CA ALA A 94 7.69 8.28 -4.34
C ALA A 94 7.10 6.89 -4.07
N GLU A 95 5.96 6.86 -3.40
CA GLU A 95 5.14 5.67 -3.19
C GLU A 95 3.75 5.91 -3.78
N LEU A 96 3.21 4.93 -4.49
CA LEU A 96 1.85 4.92 -4.99
C LEU A 96 1.15 3.65 -4.48
N GLY A 97 0.28 3.80 -3.51
CA GLY A 97 -0.62 2.77 -3.01
C GLY A 97 -1.91 2.71 -3.83
N VAL A 98 -2.49 1.52 -3.94
CA VAL A 98 -3.73 1.25 -4.67
C VAL A 98 -4.60 0.34 -3.81
N GLY A 99 -5.90 0.65 -3.77
CA GLY A 99 -6.90 -0.15 -3.08
C GLY A 99 -6.59 -0.33 -1.60
N LEU A 100 -6.61 0.78 -0.86
CA LEU A 100 -6.31 0.79 0.57
C LEU A 100 -7.59 0.55 1.37
N ALA A 101 -7.52 -0.30 2.40
CA ALA A 101 -8.55 -0.50 3.39
C ALA A 101 -7.95 -0.30 4.78
N SER A 102 -8.47 0.67 5.55
CA SER A 102 -7.95 1.05 6.85
C SER A 102 -9.09 1.10 7.88
N ALA A 103 -8.93 0.38 8.99
CA ALA A 103 -9.84 0.38 10.12
C ALA A 103 -9.06 0.81 11.37
N GLN A 104 -9.49 1.91 12.00
CA GLN A 104 -8.81 2.53 13.13
C GLN A 104 -9.77 2.74 14.28
N VAL A 105 -9.27 2.54 15.49
CA VAL A 105 -9.95 2.82 16.75
C VAL A 105 -8.95 3.48 17.69
N ASN A 106 -9.34 4.60 18.26
CA ASN A 106 -8.56 5.27 19.29
C ASN A 106 -9.50 5.90 20.31
N THR A 107 -9.76 5.21 21.41
CA THR A 107 -10.63 5.72 22.48
C THR A 107 -10.11 7.00 23.13
N GLU A 108 -8.80 7.25 23.04
CA GLU A 108 -8.15 8.45 23.55
C GLU A 108 -8.16 9.62 22.54
N ALA A 109 -8.77 9.44 21.37
CA ALA A 109 -8.90 10.50 20.39
C ALA A 109 -9.68 11.69 20.97
N TYR A 110 -9.15 12.89 20.73
CA TYR A 110 -9.72 14.12 21.27
C TYR A 110 -11.11 14.41 20.68
N LEU A 111 -11.28 14.18 19.37
CA LEU A 111 -12.54 14.37 18.68
C LEU A 111 -13.31 13.04 18.69
N SER A 112 -14.59 13.08 19.06
CA SER A 112 -15.42 11.87 19.18
C SER A 112 -15.53 11.10 17.86
N PHE A 113 -15.55 11.79 16.72
CA PHE A 113 -15.57 11.18 15.40
C PHE A 113 -14.23 10.49 15.03
N GLU A 114 -13.13 10.82 15.68
CA GLU A 114 -11.83 10.15 15.45
C GLU A 114 -11.68 8.86 16.28
N ARG A 115 -12.66 8.54 17.13
CA ARG A 115 -12.58 7.37 18.01
C ARG A 115 -12.71 6.04 17.29
N SER A 116 -13.47 6.01 16.19
CA SER A 116 -13.45 4.92 15.23
C SER A 116 -13.58 5.50 13.82
N VAL A 117 -12.66 5.09 12.94
CA VAL A 117 -12.56 5.55 11.56
C VAL A 117 -12.36 4.34 10.68
N ALA A 118 -13.23 4.17 9.70
CA ALA A 118 -13.08 3.19 8.63
C ALA A 118 -12.91 3.93 7.31
N GLN A 119 -11.88 3.60 6.54
CA GLN A 119 -11.55 4.26 5.27
C GLN A 119 -11.22 3.22 4.18
N ALA A 120 -11.86 3.38 3.03
CA ALA A 120 -11.55 2.66 1.80
C ALA A 120 -11.11 3.69 0.74
N SER A 121 -9.89 3.57 0.24
CA SER A 121 -9.33 4.54 -0.70
C SER A 121 -8.89 3.90 -2.02
N PRO A 122 -9.20 4.53 -3.18
CA PRO A 122 -8.76 4.01 -4.46
C PRO A 122 -7.26 4.03 -4.64
N LEU A 123 -6.65 5.12 -4.20
CA LEU A 123 -5.24 5.38 -4.34
C LEU A 123 -4.72 5.95 -3.03
N GLY A 124 -3.42 5.85 -2.83
CA GLY A 124 -2.66 6.65 -1.90
C GLY A 124 -1.38 7.04 -2.62
N PHE A 125 -0.84 8.22 -2.37
CA PHE A 125 0.49 8.53 -2.85
C PHE A 125 1.27 9.16 -1.71
N ALA A 126 2.54 8.84 -1.59
CA ALA A 126 3.44 9.51 -0.67
C ALA A 126 4.64 10.04 -1.47
N VAL A 127 5.02 11.29 -1.23
CA VAL A 127 6.26 11.86 -1.76
C VAL A 127 7.13 12.16 -0.56
N GLN A 128 8.31 11.53 -0.47
CA GLN A 128 9.21 11.67 0.68
C GLN A 128 8.50 11.36 2.03
N GLY A 129 7.68 10.30 2.03
CA GLY A 129 6.91 9.84 3.20
C GLY A 129 5.67 10.63 3.56
N ARG A 130 5.30 11.64 2.78
CA ARG A 130 4.10 12.47 3.04
C ARG A 130 2.95 12.02 2.17
N ALA A 131 1.94 11.40 2.78
CA ALA A 131 0.75 10.93 2.10
C ALA A 131 -0.44 11.89 2.29
N PRO A 132 -0.78 12.75 1.31
CA PRO A 132 -2.03 13.49 1.36
C PRO A 132 -3.24 12.57 1.22
N GLN A 133 -4.37 13.03 1.75
CA GLN A 133 -5.66 12.37 1.54
C GLN A 133 -6.03 12.45 0.06
N THR A 134 -6.36 11.30 -0.52
CA THR A 134 -6.74 11.21 -1.93
C THR A 134 -8.23 11.46 -2.12
N PRO A 135 -8.63 12.24 -3.15
CA PRO A 135 -10.03 12.39 -3.54
C PRO A 135 -10.66 11.04 -3.87
N GLY A 136 -11.98 10.93 -3.68
CA GLY A 136 -12.74 9.73 -4.06
C GLY A 136 -12.61 8.55 -3.11
N SER A 137 -12.11 8.76 -1.89
CA SER A 137 -12.16 7.75 -0.82
C SER A 137 -13.52 7.73 -0.13
N LEU A 138 -13.90 6.57 0.38
CA LEU A 138 -14.99 6.41 1.34
C LEU A 138 -14.40 6.44 2.73
N ALA A 139 -14.99 7.26 3.60
CA ALA A 139 -14.64 7.29 5.01
C ALA A 139 -15.93 7.37 5.84
N GLN A 140 -16.01 6.55 6.88
CA GLN A 140 -17.03 6.65 7.91
C GLN A 140 -16.33 6.88 9.24
N THR A 141 -16.84 7.84 9.99
CA THR A 141 -16.39 8.16 11.34
C THR A 141 -17.51 7.88 12.32
N ALA A 142 -17.15 7.52 13.54
CA ALA A 142 -18.08 6.89 14.48
C ALA A 142 -19.13 7.81 15.13
N GLY A 143 -19.12 9.12 14.83
CA GLY A 143 -20.00 10.09 15.48
C GLY A 143 -21.00 10.72 14.50
N PRO A 144 -22.32 10.53 14.67
CA PRO A 144 -23.02 9.64 15.62
C PRO A 144 -22.89 8.13 15.28
N ASP A 145 -23.29 7.21 16.20
CA ASP A 145 -23.23 5.76 15.95
C ASP A 145 -23.92 5.40 14.62
N ASN A 146 -23.18 4.76 13.73
CA ASN A 146 -23.71 4.37 12.43
C ASN A 146 -24.19 2.91 12.46
N ALA A 147 -25.50 2.71 12.57
CA ALA A 147 -26.06 1.35 12.52
C ALA A 147 -25.73 0.62 11.20
N GLU A 148 -25.64 1.37 10.11
CA GLU A 148 -25.35 0.87 8.76
C GLU A 148 -23.98 1.37 8.25
N GLY A 149 -23.27 0.51 7.52
CA GLY A 149 -22.06 0.89 6.81
C GLY A 149 -22.36 1.63 5.50
N LEU A 150 -21.34 2.27 4.92
CA LEU A 150 -21.40 2.83 3.57
C LEU A 150 -20.69 1.93 2.59
N SER A 151 -21.25 1.77 1.39
CA SER A 151 -20.60 1.11 0.26
C SER A 151 -20.78 1.93 -1.00
N SER A 152 -19.74 2.05 -1.81
CA SER A 152 -19.81 2.77 -3.09
C SER A 152 -18.69 2.35 -4.04
N GLY A 153 -18.91 2.61 -5.32
CA GLY A 153 -17.85 2.59 -6.33
C GLY A 153 -16.84 3.71 -6.05
N LEU A 154 -15.56 3.37 -6.08
CA LEU A 154 -14.47 4.31 -5.89
C LEU A 154 -13.98 4.77 -7.27
N ALA A 155 -14.44 5.95 -7.70
CA ALA A 155 -14.06 6.50 -8.99
C ALA A 155 -12.60 6.97 -8.97
N LEU A 156 -11.77 6.42 -9.86
CA LEU A 156 -10.44 6.95 -10.10
C LEU A 156 -10.53 8.19 -11.01
N PRO A 157 -9.91 9.32 -10.64
CA PRO A 157 -9.75 10.42 -11.58
C PRO A 157 -8.87 9.94 -12.74
N LYS A 158 -9.19 10.34 -13.97
CA LYS A 158 -8.29 10.14 -15.11
C LYS A 158 -7.03 10.96 -14.87
N THR A 159 -5.88 10.32 -14.81
CA THR A 159 -4.61 11.00 -14.58
C THR A 159 -3.57 10.63 -15.63
N PRO A 160 -2.51 11.42 -15.82
CA PRO A 160 -1.36 10.97 -16.60
C PRO A 160 -0.70 9.68 -16.06
N LEU A 161 -0.97 9.32 -14.80
CA LEU A 161 -0.50 8.06 -14.21
C LEU A 161 -1.26 6.84 -14.74
N ASP A 162 -2.34 7.03 -15.50
CA ASP A 162 -3.08 5.92 -16.14
C ASP A 162 -2.19 5.09 -17.08
N ALA A 163 -1.09 5.69 -17.57
CA ALA A 163 -0.05 4.98 -18.33
C ALA A 163 0.79 4.02 -17.47
N LEU A 164 0.95 4.33 -16.17
CA LEU A 164 1.68 3.50 -15.20
C LEU A 164 0.74 2.56 -14.43
N LEU A 165 -0.52 2.94 -14.28
CA LEU A 165 -1.47 2.26 -13.42
C LEU A 165 -2.85 2.25 -14.06
N LYS A 166 -3.37 1.07 -14.39
CA LYS A 166 -4.74 0.89 -14.84
C LYS A 166 -5.50 0.07 -13.82
N VAL A 167 -6.55 0.65 -13.26
CA VAL A 167 -7.42 0.02 -12.27
C VAL A 167 -8.82 -0.06 -12.85
N SER A 168 -9.46 -1.22 -12.77
CA SER A 168 -10.84 -1.42 -13.22
C SER A 168 -11.77 -1.77 -12.07
N ALA A 169 -13.00 -1.23 -12.14
CA ALA A 169 -14.13 -1.49 -11.23
C ALA A 169 -13.73 -1.64 -9.75
N LEU A 170 -13.40 -0.51 -9.14
CA LEU A 170 -13.03 -0.43 -7.75
C LEU A 170 -14.26 -0.11 -6.89
N ASN A 171 -14.48 -0.88 -5.83
CA ASN A 171 -15.53 -0.69 -4.86
C ASN A 171 -14.92 -0.65 -3.46
N GLY A 172 -15.53 0.12 -2.57
CA GLY A 172 -15.19 0.16 -1.16
C GLY A 172 -16.41 0.00 -0.28
N SER A 173 -16.24 -0.59 0.89
CA SER A 173 -17.23 -0.56 1.97
C SER A 173 -16.55 -0.22 3.29
N VAL A 174 -17.19 0.63 4.09
CA VAL A 174 -16.69 1.09 5.38
C VAL A 174 -17.80 1.02 6.41
N HIS A 175 -17.50 0.53 7.62
CA HIS A 175 -18.41 0.52 8.74
C HIS A 175 -17.68 0.93 10.02
N ALA A 176 -17.97 2.12 10.55
CA ALA A 176 -17.41 2.62 11.80
C ALA A 176 -18.54 2.93 12.79
N ARG A 177 -18.47 2.30 13.97
CA ARG A 177 -19.47 2.42 15.03
C ARG A 177 -18.87 2.89 16.34
N TRP A 178 -19.66 3.62 17.10
CA TRP A 178 -19.32 4.05 18.45
C TRP A 178 -20.58 4.47 19.19
N ASP A 179 -20.87 3.81 20.30
CA ASP A 179 -22.03 4.16 21.13
C ASP A 179 -21.59 5.03 22.32
N ASP A 180 -22.35 6.06 22.66
CA ASP A 180 -22.00 6.96 23.76
C ASP A 180 -22.16 6.29 25.14
N ALA A 181 -23.03 5.29 25.29
CA ALA A 181 -23.30 4.62 26.56
C ALA A 181 -22.36 3.42 26.82
N VAL A 182 -22.08 2.62 25.78
CA VAL A 182 -21.23 1.42 25.87
C VAL A 182 -19.84 1.60 25.23
N GLY A 183 -19.59 2.72 24.57
CA GLY A 183 -18.29 3.06 23.97
C GLY A 183 -17.94 2.19 22.75
N PRO A 184 -16.71 1.66 22.66
CA PRO A 184 -16.25 0.80 21.56
C PRO A 184 -16.83 -0.62 21.60
N CYS A 185 -17.70 -0.94 22.57
CA CYS A 185 -18.25 -2.28 22.76
C CYS A 185 -19.46 -2.57 21.86
N VAL A 186 -19.34 -2.16 20.60
CA VAL A 186 -20.31 -2.36 19.52
C VAL A 186 -19.69 -3.22 18.42
N ARG A 187 -20.53 -3.80 17.55
CA ARG A 187 -20.08 -4.63 16.42
C ARG A 187 -20.75 -4.21 15.10
N PRO A 188 -19.99 -4.14 13.99
CA PRO A 188 -18.53 -4.04 13.95
C PRO A 188 -18.07 -2.75 14.62
N LEU A 189 -16.84 -2.70 15.14
CA LEU A 189 -16.31 -1.47 15.75
C LEU A 189 -15.66 -0.58 14.68
N SER A 190 -14.79 -1.15 13.85
CA SER A 190 -14.29 -0.53 12.63
C SER A 190 -14.00 -1.61 11.59
N ASP A 191 -14.58 -1.50 10.41
CA ASP A 191 -14.42 -2.42 9.29
C ASP A 191 -14.24 -1.61 8.00
N ALA A 192 -13.18 -1.89 7.25
CA ALA A 192 -12.96 -1.32 5.94
C ALA A 192 -12.58 -2.41 4.95
N LYS A 193 -13.22 -2.39 3.78
CA LYS A 193 -12.94 -3.30 2.66
C LYS A 193 -12.81 -2.51 1.37
N THR A 194 -11.84 -2.91 0.55
CA THR A 194 -11.65 -2.39 -0.80
C THR A 194 -11.47 -3.56 -1.75
N SER A 195 -12.22 -3.57 -2.85
CA SER A 195 -12.12 -4.60 -3.88
C SER A 195 -11.96 -3.98 -5.26
N LEU A 196 -11.09 -4.54 -6.10
CA LEU A 196 -10.96 -4.18 -7.50
C LEU A 196 -11.15 -5.40 -8.40
N ALA A 197 -11.62 -5.19 -9.63
CA ALA A 197 -11.79 -6.27 -10.60
C ALA A 197 -10.48 -6.63 -11.29
N SER A 198 -9.74 -5.63 -11.77
CA SER A 198 -8.41 -5.85 -12.31
C SER A 198 -7.45 -4.68 -12.06
N LEU A 199 -6.17 -5.01 -11.93
CA LEU A 199 -5.09 -4.08 -11.69
C LEU A 199 -3.94 -4.35 -12.66
N SER A 200 -3.43 -3.33 -13.32
CA SER A 200 -2.25 -3.40 -14.17
C SER A 200 -1.28 -2.29 -13.82
N VAL A 201 -0.01 -2.64 -13.59
CA VAL A 201 1.00 -1.78 -12.97
C VAL A 201 2.30 -1.82 -13.78
N LEU A 202 2.92 -0.65 -13.94
CA LEU A 202 4.22 -0.41 -14.59
C LEU A 202 4.30 -0.92 -16.05
N ASN A 203 3.65 -0.20 -16.98
CA ASN A 203 3.88 -0.40 -18.42
C ASN A 203 5.19 0.23 -18.92
N ALA A 204 5.86 1.04 -18.10
CA ALA A 204 7.18 1.58 -18.39
C ALA A 204 7.90 1.90 -17.08
N ILE A 205 9.24 1.85 -17.09
CA ILE A 205 10.07 2.22 -15.94
C ILE A 205 10.62 3.62 -16.19
N PRO A 206 10.10 4.67 -15.52
CA PRO A 206 10.42 6.06 -15.86
C PRO A 206 11.89 6.42 -15.63
N THR A 207 12.57 5.69 -14.75
CA THR A 207 13.97 5.92 -14.37
C THR A 207 14.97 5.36 -15.38
N LEU A 208 14.53 4.52 -16.32
CA LEU A 208 15.39 3.89 -17.30
C LEU A 208 15.44 4.69 -18.61
N PRO A 209 16.57 4.62 -19.36
CA PRO A 209 16.69 5.29 -20.65
C PRO A 209 15.65 4.78 -21.65
N SER A 210 14.94 5.71 -22.29
CA SER A 210 14.01 5.42 -23.38
C SER A 210 14.69 5.24 -24.75
N SER A 211 16.02 5.33 -24.78
CA SER A 211 16.84 5.03 -25.96
C SER A 211 17.28 3.57 -25.94
N PRO A 212 17.16 2.82 -27.05
CA PRO A 212 17.76 1.49 -27.19
C PRO A 212 19.29 1.55 -27.29
N ASP A 213 19.86 2.74 -27.54
CA ASP A 213 21.30 2.95 -27.59
C ASP A 213 21.79 3.61 -26.29
N LEU A 214 22.63 2.89 -25.53
CA LEU A 214 23.32 3.36 -24.33
C LEU A 214 24.74 3.90 -24.63
N THR A 215 25.12 4.06 -25.90
CA THR A 215 26.43 4.61 -26.28
C THR A 215 26.64 5.97 -25.59
N GLY A 216 27.71 6.07 -24.80
CA GLY A 216 28.04 7.27 -24.03
C GLY A 216 27.36 7.38 -22.65
N MET A 217 26.43 6.51 -22.30
CA MET A 217 25.83 6.43 -20.96
C MET A 217 26.60 5.47 -20.03
N LEU A 218 27.21 4.43 -20.58
CA LEU A 218 28.13 3.53 -19.86
C LEU A 218 29.54 4.14 -19.88
N THR A 219 29.89 4.94 -18.86
CA THR A 219 31.19 5.61 -18.78
C THR A 219 32.30 4.66 -18.29
N LYS A 220 33.54 5.16 -18.18
CA LYS A 220 34.67 4.41 -17.62
C LYS A 220 34.45 4.01 -16.16
N ASP A 221 33.53 4.66 -15.46
CA ASP A 221 33.29 4.50 -14.02
C ASP A 221 32.35 3.34 -13.67
N THR A 222 31.86 2.58 -14.66
CA THR A 222 31.15 1.30 -14.45
C THR A 222 32.20 0.23 -14.13
N PRO A 223 32.50 -0.10 -12.85
CA PRO A 223 33.77 -0.72 -12.46
C PRO A 223 33.83 -2.23 -12.75
N LYS A 224 32.68 -2.87 -12.96
CA LYS A 224 32.56 -4.33 -13.02
C LYS A 224 32.47 -4.95 -14.42
N LEU A 225 32.35 -4.14 -15.48
CA LEU A 225 32.35 -4.65 -16.86
C LEU A 225 33.63 -4.23 -17.58
N ASP A 226 34.31 -5.19 -18.22
CA ASP A 226 35.40 -4.88 -19.14
C ASP A 226 34.87 -4.20 -20.43
N ALA A 227 35.78 -3.70 -21.27
CA ALA A 227 35.41 -3.00 -22.49
C ALA A 227 34.64 -3.88 -23.50
N ALA A 228 34.95 -5.19 -23.55
CA ALA A 228 34.31 -6.12 -24.47
C ALA A 228 32.89 -6.45 -24.02
N ALA A 229 32.67 -6.65 -22.71
CA ALA A 229 31.36 -6.86 -22.11
C ALA A 229 30.48 -5.61 -22.22
N LYS A 230 31.06 -4.41 -22.03
CA LYS A 230 30.36 -3.14 -22.29
C LYS A 230 29.91 -3.03 -23.74
N GLN A 231 30.79 -3.30 -24.69
CA GLN A 231 30.44 -3.25 -26.12
C GLN A 231 29.38 -4.29 -26.47
N SER A 232 29.53 -5.53 -25.97
CA SER A 232 28.55 -6.60 -26.19
C SER A 232 27.18 -6.27 -25.59
N LEU A 233 27.14 -5.62 -24.43
CA LEU A 233 25.91 -5.12 -23.83
C LEU A 233 25.26 -4.03 -24.70
N ILE A 234 26.03 -3.05 -25.16
CA ILE A 234 25.53 -2.00 -26.05
C ILE A 234 24.97 -2.60 -27.34
N ASP A 235 25.70 -3.53 -27.95
CA ASP A 235 25.30 -4.17 -29.21
C ASP A 235 24.08 -5.09 -29.01
N GLY A 236 24.01 -5.82 -27.89
CA GLY A 236 22.85 -6.61 -27.52
C GLY A 236 21.60 -5.76 -27.30
N LEU A 237 21.74 -4.63 -26.58
CA LEU A 237 20.64 -3.68 -26.34
C LEU A 237 20.13 -3.04 -27.64
N LYS A 238 21.02 -2.72 -28.58
CA LYS A 238 20.65 -2.21 -29.91
C LYS A 238 19.84 -3.20 -30.73
N GLN A 239 19.95 -4.50 -30.44
CA GLN A 239 19.22 -5.54 -31.15
C GLN A 239 17.83 -5.83 -30.56
N LEU A 240 17.53 -5.31 -29.36
CA LEU A 240 16.22 -5.49 -28.73
C LEU A 240 15.12 -4.74 -29.49
N THR A 241 13.89 -5.25 -29.36
CA THR A 241 12.71 -4.71 -30.05
C THR A 241 12.33 -3.31 -29.53
N GLY A 242 12.63 -3.01 -28.27
CA GLY A 242 12.36 -1.73 -27.63
C GLY A 242 13.48 -1.28 -26.68
N PRO A 243 13.36 -0.06 -26.10
CA PRO A 243 14.35 0.46 -25.16
C PRO A 243 14.35 -0.30 -23.82
N LEU A 244 15.39 -0.07 -23.01
CA LEU A 244 15.50 -0.69 -21.69
C LEU A 244 14.41 -0.23 -20.73
N SER A 245 13.89 1.00 -20.88
CA SER A 245 12.72 1.48 -20.15
C SER A 245 11.44 0.65 -20.36
N GLN A 246 11.41 -0.15 -21.45
CA GLN A 246 10.36 -1.11 -21.76
C GLN A 246 10.86 -2.56 -21.68
N LEU A 247 11.96 -2.81 -20.96
CA LEU A 247 12.62 -4.12 -20.88
C LEU A 247 12.81 -4.76 -22.26
N GLY A 248 13.36 -4.02 -23.22
CA GLY A 248 13.64 -4.57 -24.55
C GLY A 248 12.41 -4.77 -25.43
N GLY A 249 11.26 -4.18 -25.06
CA GLY A 249 9.97 -4.34 -25.73
C GLY A 249 9.02 -5.32 -25.02
N LEU A 250 9.42 -5.92 -23.89
CA LEU A 250 8.52 -6.74 -23.07
C LEU A 250 7.41 -5.92 -22.41
N LEU A 251 7.68 -4.66 -22.07
CA LEU A 251 6.69 -3.73 -21.54
C LEU A 251 6.07 -2.85 -22.64
N SER A 252 5.86 -3.41 -23.83
CA SER A 252 5.34 -2.64 -24.98
C SER A 252 3.83 -2.38 -24.93
N GLY A 253 3.18 -2.64 -23.79
CA GLY A 253 1.77 -2.33 -23.60
C GLY A 253 1.50 -0.85 -23.86
N THR A 254 0.74 -0.55 -24.91
CA THR A 254 0.22 0.80 -25.13
C THR A 254 -1.07 0.96 -24.33
N THR A 255 -1.49 2.19 -24.07
CA THR A 255 -2.77 2.48 -23.42
C THR A 255 -3.96 1.84 -24.15
N ASP A 256 -3.80 1.54 -25.44
CA ASP A 256 -4.83 1.00 -26.33
C ASP A 256 -4.88 -0.53 -26.33
N THR A 257 -3.79 -1.23 -25.94
CA THR A 257 -3.71 -2.71 -25.99
C THR A 257 -4.22 -3.42 -24.74
N GLY A 258 -4.69 -2.68 -23.72
CA GLY A 258 -5.25 -3.25 -22.50
C GLY A 258 -4.16 -3.77 -21.53
N GLU A 259 -4.37 -4.96 -20.96
CA GLU A 259 -3.48 -5.58 -19.96
C GLU A 259 -2.19 -6.18 -20.59
N LYS A 260 -2.16 -6.30 -21.92
CA LYS A 260 -1.04 -6.90 -22.66
C LYS A 260 0.20 -6.01 -22.60
N GLY A 261 1.32 -6.58 -22.14
CA GLY A 261 2.60 -5.90 -22.01
C GLY A 261 2.76 -5.11 -20.71
N SER A 262 1.95 -5.41 -19.68
CA SER A 262 2.15 -4.84 -18.34
C SER A 262 3.13 -5.66 -17.52
N LEU A 263 3.99 -5.00 -16.73
CA LEU A 263 4.95 -5.71 -15.88
C LEU A 263 4.21 -6.57 -14.86
N LEU A 264 3.13 -6.04 -14.31
CA LEU A 264 2.29 -6.71 -13.34
C LEU A 264 0.83 -6.53 -13.75
N SER A 265 0.09 -7.63 -13.79
CA SER A 265 -1.35 -7.67 -14.02
C SER A 265 -2.02 -8.61 -13.02
N LEU A 266 -3.18 -8.22 -12.54
CA LEU A 266 -4.04 -8.98 -11.65
C LEU A 266 -5.41 -9.00 -12.32
N PRO A 267 -5.71 -10.07 -13.07
CA PRO A 267 -6.93 -10.14 -13.88
C PRO A 267 -8.18 -10.52 -13.08
N GLU A 268 -7.98 -11.05 -11.87
CA GLU A 268 -9.03 -11.52 -10.98
C GLU A 268 -9.28 -10.52 -9.85
N THR A 269 -10.45 -10.63 -9.22
CA THR A 269 -10.83 -9.75 -8.13
C THR A 269 -9.84 -9.81 -6.98
N LEU A 270 -9.33 -8.64 -6.60
CA LEU A 270 -8.49 -8.45 -5.44
C LEU A 270 -9.30 -7.80 -4.33
N THR A 271 -9.16 -8.29 -3.10
CA THR A 271 -9.83 -7.72 -1.94
C THR A 271 -8.84 -7.46 -0.81
N ALA A 272 -8.85 -6.24 -0.29
CA ALA A 272 -8.21 -5.83 0.95
C ALA A 272 -9.30 -5.66 2.01
N HIS A 273 -9.13 -6.26 3.18
CA HIS A 273 -10.08 -6.14 4.28
C HIS A 273 -9.35 -5.97 5.61
N SER A 274 -9.75 -4.95 6.35
CA SER A 274 -9.15 -4.54 7.60
C SER A 274 -10.25 -4.36 8.65
N THR A 275 -10.08 -4.96 9.82
CA THR A 275 -11.05 -4.87 10.92
C THR A 275 -10.37 -4.62 12.25
N VAL A 276 -11.09 -3.88 13.10
CA VAL A 276 -10.78 -3.72 14.52
C VAL A 276 -12.02 -4.11 15.31
N GLU A 277 -11.86 -5.03 16.25
CA GLU A 277 -12.94 -5.58 17.06
C GLU A 277 -12.52 -5.74 18.52
N LEU A 278 -13.51 -5.78 19.41
CA LEU A 278 -13.33 -6.23 20.78
C LEU A 278 -13.80 -7.68 20.91
N VAL A 279 -12.88 -8.54 21.35
CA VAL A 279 -13.13 -9.98 21.55
C VAL A 279 -13.08 -10.33 23.03
N ASP A 280 -13.77 -11.40 23.41
CA ASP A 280 -13.82 -11.84 24.80
C ASP A 280 -12.43 -12.32 25.28
N LEU A 281 -12.03 -11.88 26.47
CA LEU A 281 -10.85 -12.42 27.14
C LEU A 281 -11.28 -13.65 27.96
N PRO A 282 -10.57 -14.79 27.88
CA PRO A 282 -10.87 -15.95 28.71
C PRO A 282 -10.87 -15.58 30.20
N ASP A 283 -11.84 -16.11 30.95
CA ASP A 283 -11.98 -15.94 32.40
C ASP A 283 -12.08 -14.48 32.89
N SER A 284 -12.47 -13.54 32.02
CA SER A 284 -12.60 -12.12 32.36
C SER A 284 -13.85 -11.49 31.74
N ALA A 285 -14.42 -10.50 32.42
CA ALA A 285 -15.49 -9.67 31.86
C ALA A 285 -14.97 -8.61 30.87
N ASN A 286 -13.65 -8.38 30.87
CA ASN A 286 -12.99 -7.42 30.00
C ASN A 286 -12.76 -8.03 28.60
N LYS A 287 -12.56 -7.16 27.62
CA LYS A 287 -12.29 -7.55 26.23
C LYS A 287 -10.82 -7.39 25.87
N ALA A 288 -10.37 -8.11 24.86
CA ALA A 288 -9.12 -7.85 24.17
C ALA A 288 -9.36 -7.04 22.89
N VAL A 289 -8.36 -6.28 22.45
CA VAL A 289 -8.39 -5.60 21.15
C VAL A 289 -7.83 -6.55 20.11
N LYS A 290 -8.65 -6.91 19.11
CA LYS A 290 -8.24 -7.71 17.96
C LYS A 290 -8.22 -6.82 16.73
N THR A 291 -7.08 -6.75 16.06
CA THR A 291 -6.95 -6.10 14.75
C THR A 291 -6.55 -7.12 13.71
N THR A 292 -7.26 -7.13 12.59
CA THR A 292 -7.10 -8.14 11.55
C THR A 292 -6.94 -7.46 10.20
N SER A 293 -5.91 -7.86 9.46
CA SER A 293 -5.71 -7.50 8.06
C SER A 293 -5.73 -8.79 7.23
N THR A 294 -6.53 -8.81 6.18
CA THR A 294 -6.63 -9.93 5.25
C THR A 294 -6.56 -9.44 3.82
N LEU A 295 -5.91 -10.23 2.98
CA LEU A 295 -5.84 -9.98 1.55
C LEU A 295 -6.30 -11.22 0.81
N GLN A 296 -7.14 -11.01 -0.19
CA GLN A 296 -7.59 -12.06 -1.10
C GLN A 296 -7.14 -11.72 -2.50
N ALA A 297 -6.41 -12.65 -3.10
CA ALA A 297 -5.91 -12.61 -4.46
C ALA A 297 -5.99 -14.04 -5.00
N ALA A 298 -6.36 -14.21 -6.27
CA ALA A 298 -6.41 -15.53 -6.90
C ALA A 298 -5.14 -15.80 -7.72
N SER A 299 -4.75 -14.85 -8.56
CA SER A 299 -3.55 -14.95 -9.37
C SER A 299 -2.92 -13.59 -9.62
N VAL A 300 -1.59 -13.61 -9.77
CA VAL A 300 -0.77 -12.49 -10.19
C VAL A 300 -0.06 -12.89 -11.47
N ARG A 301 -0.04 -12.02 -12.47
CA ARG A 301 0.66 -12.25 -13.74
C ARG A 301 1.74 -11.21 -13.90
N LEU A 302 2.96 -11.66 -14.16
CA LEU A 302 4.05 -10.79 -14.57
C LEU A 302 4.21 -10.84 -16.07
N LEU A 303 4.47 -9.69 -16.70
CA LEU A 303 4.64 -9.58 -18.15
C LEU A 303 3.42 -10.13 -18.91
N ALA A 304 2.24 -9.77 -18.42
CA ALA A 304 0.98 -10.36 -18.86
C ALA A 304 0.75 -10.14 -20.35
N GLY A 305 0.26 -11.17 -21.03
CA GLY A 305 0.02 -11.16 -22.48
C GLY A 305 1.29 -11.18 -23.34
N THR A 306 2.47 -11.33 -22.74
CA THR A 306 3.72 -11.60 -23.47
C THR A 306 3.98 -13.10 -23.52
N ALA A 307 4.87 -13.53 -24.42
CA ALA A 307 5.30 -14.93 -24.46
C ALA A 307 6.22 -15.31 -23.28
N MET A 308 6.60 -14.34 -22.45
CA MET A 308 7.40 -14.52 -21.24
C MET A 308 6.56 -14.32 -19.96
N GLU A 309 5.24 -14.47 -20.06
CA GLU A 309 4.33 -14.33 -18.92
C GLU A 309 4.70 -15.33 -17.81
N VAL A 310 4.93 -14.79 -16.60
CA VAL A 310 5.07 -15.60 -15.38
C VAL A 310 3.77 -15.51 -14.61
N ARG A 311 3.16 -16.65 -14.36
CA ARG A 311 1.93 -16.78 -13.58
C ARG A 311 2.26 -17.17 -12.15
N ILE A 312 1.66 -16.47 -11.20
CA ILE A 312 1.82 -16.70 -9.76
C ILE A 312 0.42 -16.96 -9.22
N ASP A 313 0.10 -18.21 -8.92
CA ASP A 313 -1.17 -18.61 -8.35
C ASP A 313 -1.11 -18.55 -6.83
N VAL A 314 -2.09 -17.88 -6.22
CA VAL A 314 -2.18 -17.72 -4.76
C VAL A 314 -2.98 -18.90 -4.22
N VAL A 315 -2.30 -19.83 -3.55
CA VAL A 315 -2.90 -21.07 -3.04
C VAL A 315 -3.52 -20.85 -1.66
N SER A 316 -2.92 -20.00 -0.83
CA SER A 316 -3.45 -19.63 0.48
C SER A 316 -3.45 -18.12 0.71
N GLN A 317 -4.49 -17.64 1.39
CA GLN A 317 -4.69 -16.21 1.67
C GLN A 317 -3.83 -15.78 2.87
N PRO A 318 -3.06 -14.68 2.75
CA PRO A 318 -2.32 -14.16 3.88
C PRO A 318 -3.26 -13.46 4.87
N THR A 319 -3.04 -13.71 6.15
CA THR A 319 -3.80 -13.09 7.23
C THR A 319 -2.84 -12.65 8.32
N LEU A 320 -2.99 -11.41 8.78
CA LEU A 320 -2.21 -10.83 9.85
C LEU A 320 -3.16 -10.39 10.97
N VAL A 321 -2.98 -10.92 12.17
CA VAL A 321 -3.82 -10.64 13.33
C VAL A 321 -2.95 -10.19 14.49
N ALA A 322 -3.33 -9.10 15.14
CA ALA A 322 -2.79 -8.68 16.42
C ALA A 322 -3.89 -8.80 17.49
N LEU A 323 -3.58 -9.46 18.60
CA LEU A 323 -4.45 -9.59 19.76
C LEU A 323 -3.76 -8.98 20.98
N ALA A 324 -4.25 -7.84 21.45
CA ALA A 324 -3.77 -7.16 22.64
C ALA A 324 -4.72 -7.37 23.82
N THR A 325 -4.20 -8.00 24.88
CA THR A 325 -4.94 -8.28 26.11
C THR A 325 -4.53 -7.36 27.26
N GLY A 326 -3.48 -6.56 27.06
CA GLY A 326 -2.95 -5.61 28.04
C GLY A 326 -1.77 -6.14 28.85
N ALA A 327 -1.45 -7.42 28.73
CA ALA A 327 -0.23 -8.03 29.27
C ALA A 327 0.55 -8.71 28.14
N GLU A 328 1.89 -8.68 28.23
CA GLU A 328 2.78 -9.27 27.22
C GLU A 328 2.53 -10.77 27.06
N ALA A 329 2.43 -11.50 28.18
CA ALA A 329 2.31 -12.96 28.20
C ALA A 329 1.06 -13.51 27.49
N THR A 330 0.00 -12.70 27.40
CA THR A 330 -1.30 -13.09 26.81
C THR A 330 -1.60 -12.32 25.52
N SER A 331 -0.70 -11.46 25.06
CA SER A 331 -0.85 -10.74 23.80
C SER A 331 -0.05 -11.44 22.70
N SER A 332 -0.57 -11.48 21.47
CA SER A 332 0.03 -12.26 20.39
C SER A 332 -0.15 -11.60 19.02
N ILE A 333 0.79 -11.93 18.12
CA ILE A 333 0.69 -11.65 16.69
C ILE A 333 0.66 -13.00 15.98
N THR A 334 -0.36 -13.20 15.15
CA THR A 334 -0.51 -14.38 14.31
C THR A 334 -0.41 -13.96 12.86
N TYR A 335 0.57 -14.51 12.14
CA TYR A 335 0.72 -14.31 10.71
C TYR A 335 0.62 -15.65 9.98
N THR A 336 -0.34 -15.76 9.07
CA THR A 336 -0.44 -16.87 8.13
C THR A 336 0.22 -16.44 6.83
N ALA A 337 1.40 -17.01 6.54
CA ALA A 337 2.11 -16.75 5.29
C ALA A 337 1.34 -17.32 4.09
N PRO A 338 1.35 -16.63 2.94
CA PRO A 338 0.75 -17.15 1.73
C PRO A 338 1.60 -18.29 1.15
N VAL A 339 0.96 -19.16 0.39
CA VAL A 339 1.62 -20.13 -0.48
C VAL A 339 1.38 -19.70 -1.91
N LEU A 340 2.45 -19.44 -2.66
CA LEU A 340 2.37 -19.00 -4.06
C LEU A 340 3.03 -20.03 -4.96
N LYS A 341 2.35 -20.47 -6.02
CA LYS A 341 2.92 -21.32 -7.06
C LYS A 341 3.32 -20.47 -8.25
N VAL A 342 4.58 -20.53 -8.64
CA VAL A 342 5.15 -19.73 -9.73
C VAL A 342 5.38 -20.62 -10.94
N SER A 343 4.82 -20.25 -12.08
CA SER A 343 4.92 -21.01 -13.32
C SER A 343 5.12 -20.10 -14.54
N GLN A 344 5.73 -20.64 -15.59
CA GLN A 344 5.95 -19.96 -16.86
C GLN A 344 5.81 -20.96 -18.00
N GLY A 345 4.98 -20.64 -19.00
CA GLY A 345 4.76 -21.55 -20.14
C GLY A 345 4.25 -22.94 -19.75
N GLY A 346 3.54 -23.06 -18.63
CA GLY A 346 3.05 -24.34 -18.09
C GLY A 346 4.07 -25.13 -17.27
N LYS A 347 5.32 -24.67 -17.16
CA LYS A 347 6.36 -25.26 -16.30
C LYS A 347 6.38 -24.56 -14.95
N GLU A 348 6.37 -25.31 -13.86
CA GLU A 348 6.56 -24.76 -12.52
C GLU A 348 8.02 -24.32 -12.35
N LEU A 349 8.20 -23.05 -11.96
CA LEU A 349 9.51 -22.46 -11.66
C LEU A 349 9.87 -22.64 -10.18
N GLY A 350 8.87 -22.68 -9.30
CA GLY A 350 9.03 -22.90 -7.88
C GLY A 350 7.76 -22.56 -7.09
N THR A 351 7.80 -22.87 -5.79
CA THR A 351 6.75 -22.51 -4.83
C THR A 351 7.36 -21.61 -3.77
N LEU A 352 6.67 -20.51 -3.43
CA LEU A 352 7.00 -19.62 -2.33
C LEU A 352 6.10 -19.96 -1.14
N ASP A 353 6.73 -20.23 0.01
CA ASP A 353 6.05 -20.50 1.28
C ASP A 353 6.92 -19.99 2.45
N ALA A 354 6.49 -20.23 3.70
CA ALA A 354 7.24 -19.79 4.87
C ALA A 354 8.66 -20.40 4.96
N ALA A 355 8.89 -21.60 4.38
CA ALA A 355 10.19 -22.26 4.36
C ALA A 355 11.06 -21.80 3.18
N HIS A 356 10.43 -21.41 2.07
CA HIS A 356 11.08 -20.92 0.85
C HIS A 356 10.53 -19.54 0.48
N PRO A 357 10.85 -18.49 1.25
CA PRO A 357 10.20 -17.19 1.10
C PRO A 357 10.70 -16.39 -0.11
N GLN A 358 11.68 -16.90 -0.86
CA GLN A 358 12.32 -16.19 -1.97
C GLN A 358 12.47 -17.08 -3.19
N LEU A 359 12.20 -16.52 -4.37
CA LEU A 359 12.44 -17.13 -5.67
C LEU A 359 13.01 -16.06 -6.60
N GLU A 360 14.17 -16.33 -7.17
CA GLU A 360 14.82 -15.45 -8.14
C GLU A 360 14.65 -16.00 -9.55
N ILE A 361 14.04 -15.21 -10.43
CA ILE A 361 13.83 -15.55 -11.83
C ILE A 361 14.85 -14.75 -12.65
N PRO A 362 15.86 -15.39 -13.27
CA PRO A 362 16.91 -14.67 -13.99
C PRO A 362 16.36 -13.99 -15.25
N VAL A 363 16.87 -12.79 -15.54
CA VAL A 363 16.57 -12.02 -16.76
C VAL A 363 17.86 -11.84 -17.55
N GLY A 364 17.91 -12.37 -18.77
CA GLY A 364 19.08 -12.32 -19.63
C GLY A 364 18.79 -11.78 -21.03
N ILE A 365 19.74 -11.07 -21.61
CA ILE A 365 19.73 -10.68 -23.02
C ILE A 365 20.51 -11.72 -23.82
N PRO A 366 19.97 -12.34 -24.86
CA PRO A 366 20.74 -13.23 -25.72
C PRO A 366 21.88 -12.45 -26.41
N VAL A 367 23.12 -12.97 -26.35
CA VAL A 367 24.30 -12.37 -26.99
C VAL A 367 24.86 -13.32 -28.06
N GLY A 368 25.07 -12.82 -29.28
CA GLY A 368 25.65 -13.60 -30.38
C GLY A 368 24.68 -14.59 -31.06
N GLY A 369 23.44 -14.16 -31.27
CA GLY A 369 22.28 -15.02 -31.52
C GLY A 369 22.32 -16.00 -32.71
N LEU A 370 21.56 -17.08 -32.53
CA LEU A 370 20.97 -17.86 -33.62
C LEU A 370 19.90 -16.98 -34.31
N PRO A 371 19.86 -16.91 -35.65
CA PRO A 371 18.96 -15.99 -36.39
C PRO A 371 17.46 -16.23 -36.15
N GLU A 372 17.09 -17.38 -35.58
CA GLU A 372 15.70 -17.77 -35.34
C GLU A 372 15.16 -17.38 -33.95
N LEU A 373 16.01 -16.87 -33.06
CA LEU A 373 15.55 -16.51 -31.71
C LEU A 373 14.83 -15.15 -31.70
N PRO A 374 13.74 -15.03 -30.92
CA PRO A 374 13.04 -13.77 -30.76
C PRO A 374 13.95 -12.72 -30.11
N LYS A 375 13.88 -11.48 -30.62
CA LYS A 375 14.64 -10.31 -30.15
C LYS A 375 14.06 -9.74 -28.85
N LEU A 376 13.83 -10.62 -27.89
CA LEU A 376 13.27 -10.33 -26.58
C LEU A 376 14.22 -10.86 -25.51
N PRO A 377 14.28 -10.23 -24.32
CA PRO A 377 14.95 -10.80 -23.17
C PRO A 377 14.38 -12.17 -22.78
N ILE A 378 15.26 -13.02 -22.28
CA ILE A 378 14.99 -14.35 -21.76
C ILE A 378 14.72 -14.25 -20.26
N ILE A 379 13.68 -14.93 -19.78
CA ILE A 379 13.23 -14.88 -18.39
C ILE A 379 13.04 -16.31 -17.90
N GLY A 380 13.56 -16.61 -16.72
CA GLY A 380 13.37 -17.92 -16.08
C GLY A 380 14.11 -19.08 -16.75
N GLY A 381 15.00 -18.79 -17.71
CA GLY A 381 15.74 -19.83 -18.44
C GLY A 381 14.86 -20.71 -19.35
N VAL A 382 13.65 -20.26 -19.67
CA VAL A 382 12.76 -20.91 -20.63
C VAL A 382 12.59 -20.04 -21.87
N LEU A 383 12.39 -20.69 -23.01
CA LEU A 383 12.03 -20.05 -24.25
C LEU A 383 10.57 -19.55 -24.18
N PRO A 384 10.20 -18.58 -25.02
CA PRO A 384 8.80 -18.15 -25.19
C PRO A 384 7.78 -19.26 -25.45
N SER A 385 8.23 -20.40 -25.99
CA SER A 385 7.42 -21.60 -26.25
C SER A 385 7.28 -22.52 -25.02
N GLY A 386 7.89 -22.19 -23.89
CA GLY A 386 7.97 -23.05 -22.69
C GLY A 386 9.06 -24.12 -22.75
N GLY A 387 9.78 -24.23 -23.87
CA GLY A 387 10.92 -25.15 -23.99
C GLY A 387 12.15 -24.69 -23.21
N ASP A 388 13.04 -25.64 -22.89
CA ASP A 388 14.31 -25.32 -22.21
C ASP A 388 15.24 -24.50 -23.12
N LEU A 389 16.07 -23.65 -22.49
CA LEU A 389 17.09 -22.89 -23.22
C LEU A 389 18.16 -23.83 -23.81
N PRO A 390 18.55 -23.67 -25.08
CA PRO A 390 19.69 -24.40 -25.64
C PRO A 390 20.97 -24.06 -24.87
N ALA A 391 21.78 -25.06 -24.51
CA ALA A 391 23.01 -24.86 -23.75
C ALA A 391 24.04 -23.96 -24.46
N GLU A 392 23.94 -23.87 -25.79
CA GLU A 392 24.82 -23.06 -26.65
C GLU A 392 24.43 -21.58 -26.66
N LEU A 393 23.24 -21.23 -26.17
CA LEU A 393 22.76 -19.86 -26.18
C LEU A 393 23.49 -19.04 -25.12
N LYS A 394 24.45 -18.24 -25.57
CA LYS A 394 25.09 -17.26 -24.71
C LYS A 394 24.06 -16.19 -24.36
N LYS A 395 23.86 -15.96 -23.06
CA LYS A 395 23.05 -14.87 -22.54
C LYS A 395 23.91 -14.00 -21.64
N LEU A 396 23.62 -12.71 -21.67
CA LEU A 396 24.13 -11.73 -20.72
C LEU A 396 23.04 -11.51 -19.68
N ASP A 397 23.24 -12.05 -18.48
CA ASP A 397 22.32 -11.81 -17.37
C ASP A 397 22.38 -10.34 -16.98
N ILE A 398 21.26 -9.65 -17.13
CA ILE A 398 21.13 -8.21 -16.82
C ILE A 398 20.49 -7.96 -15.46
N GLY A 399 19.93 -9.00 -14.84
CA GLY A 399 19.43 -8.95 -13.47
C GLY A 399 18.52 -10.14 -13.15
N VAL A 400 17.76 -10.00 -12.07
CA VAL A 400 16.76 -10.97 -11.63
C VAL A 400 15.43 -10.27 -11.37
N ILE A 401 14.35 -11.00 -11.54
CA ILE A 401 13.06 -10.71 -10.94
C ILE A 401 13.04 -11.48 -9.62
N ARG A 402 13.20 -10.75 -8.50
CA ARG A 402 13.11 -11.37 -7.17
C ARG A 402 11.65 -11.33 -6.72
N LEU A 403 11.11 -12.50 -6.43
CA LEU A 403 9.83 -12.68 -5.75
C LEU A 403 10.12 -13.03 -4.30
N GLN A 404 9.54 -12.28 -3.38
CA GLN A 404 9.67 -12.56 -1.95
C GLN A 404 8.31 -12.49 -1.26
N ILE A 405 8.08 -13.38 -0.32
CA ILE A 405 6.90 -13.36 0.55
C ILE A 405 7.33 -13.21 2.02
N ALA A 406 6.35 -13.09 2.91
CA ALA A 406 6.54 -13.22 4.36
C ALA A 406 7.59 -12.26 4.95
N GLN A 407 7.64 -11.02 4.45
CA GLN A 407 8.40 -9.92 5.09
C GLN A 407 7.70 -9.47 6.39
N PHE A 408 7.64 -10.36 7.37
CA PHE A 408 7.00 -10.16 8.66
C PHE A 408 7.94 -9.41 9.60
N ASN A 409 7.46 -8.29 10.16
CA ASN A 409 8.17 -7.53 11.18
C ASN A 409 7.22 -7.31 12.36
N GLU A 410 7.64 -7.68 13.57
CA GLU A 410 6.88 -7.42 14.79
C GLU A 410 7.58 -6.42 15.71
N LYS A 411 6.78 -5.65 16.43
CA LYS A 411 7.20 -4.78 17.53
C LYS A 411 6.27 -4.96 18.70
N LYS A 412 6.85 -5.03 19.90
CA LYS A 412 6.17 -5.20 21.18
C LYS A 412 6.65 -4.10 22.11
N LEU A 413 5.73 -3.50 22.86
CA LEU A 413 6.02 -2.37 23.73
C LEU A 413 5.08 -2.37 24.94
N ALA A 414 5.66 -2.45 26.13
CA ALA A 414 4.95 -2.10 27.36
C ALA A 414 4.76 -0.57 27.41
N ILE A 415 3.54 -0.13 27.72
CA ILE A 415 3.19 1.30 27.80
C ILE A 415 2.93 1.63 29.26
N ASP A 416 3.64 2.65 29.76
CA ASP A 416 3.39 3.28 31.06
C ASP A 416 3.55 4.80 30.91
N SER A 417 2.85 5.36 29.93
CA SER A 417 2.91 6.78 29.58
C SER A 417 1.55 7.24 29.04
N PRO A 418 1.23 8.54 29.10
CA PRO A 418 0.01 9.04 28.47
C PRO A 418 0.07 8.89 26.95
N LEU A 419 -1.01 8.42 26.32
CA LEU A 419 -1.11 8.28 24.86
C LEU A 419 -1.32 9.61 24.14
N THR A 420 -1.84 10.61 24.86
CA THR A 420 -2.05 11.98 24.37
C THR A 420 -1.42 12.97 25.33
N GLN A 421 -0.97 14.11 24.81
CA GLN A 421 -0.34 15.14 25.64
C GLN A 421 -1.34 15.66 26.69
N GLY A 422 -1.04 15.43 27.98
CA GLY A 422 -1.92 15.79 29.10
C GLY A 422 -3.07 14.81 29.36
N GLY A 423 -3.11 13.67 28.66
CA GLY A 423 -4.04 12.58 28.92
C GLY A 423 -3.66 11.75 30.16
N PRO A 424 -4.56 10.86 30.62
CA PRO A 424 -4.25 9.90 31.68
C PRO A 424 -3.16 8.93 31.23
N VAL A 425 -2.39 8.40 32.19
CA VAL A 425 -1.39 7.37 31.92
C VAL A 425 -2.09 6.10 31.43
N PHE A 426 -1.68 5.62 30.25
CA PHE A 426 -2.11 4.34 29.73
C PHE A 426 -1.10 3.29 30.19
N LYS A 427 -1.53 2.43 31.12
CA LYS A 427 -0.75 1.26 31.56
C LYS A 427 -1.24 0.03 30.84
N GLY A 428 -0.39 -0.60 30.04
CA GLY A 428 -0.78 -1.79 29.29
C GLY A 428 0.29 -2.27 28.32
N PHE A 429 -0.15 -2.96 27.28
CA PHE A 429 0.74 -3.56 26.30
C PHE A 429 0.26 -3.27 24.89
N MET A 430 1.20 -2.92 24.03
CA MET A 430 1.00 -2.67 22.62
C MET A 430 1.85 -3.60 21.78
N LEU A 431 1.27 -4.06 20.69
CA LEU A 431 1.95 -4.79 19.64
C LEU A 431 1.59 -4.19 18.29
N GLY A 432 2.53 -4.30 17.37
CA GLY A 432 2.29 -3.99 15.97
C GLY A 432 3.08 -4.95 15.09
N ALA A 433 2.54 -5.26 13.93
CA ALA A 433 3.24 -5.99 12.92
C ALA A 433 2.94 -5.46 11.53
N THR A 434 3.88 -5.72 10.62
CA THR A 434 3.71 -5.54 9.19
C THR A 434 4.03 -6.85 8.47
N ALA A 435 3.35 -7.09 7.36
CA ALA A 435 3.61 -8.21 6.47
C ALA A 435 3.36 -7.80 5.01
N ARG A 436 3.91 -8.55 4.06
CA ARG A 436 3.70 -8.34 2.62
C ARG A 436 3.41 -9.68 1.95
N LEU A 437 2.40 -9.72 1.08
CA LEU A 437 2.09 -10.92 0.29
C LEU A 437 3.24 -11.24 -0.65
N LEU A 438 3.57 -10.30 -1.53
CA LEU A 438 4.57 -10.48 -2.58
C LEU A 438 5.34 -9.19 -2.75
N ASP A 439 6.66 -9.26 -2.76
CA ASP A 439 7.54 -8.17 -3.11
C ASP A 439 8.25 -8.51 -4.42
N LEU A 440 8.00 -7.71 -5.45
CA LEU A 440 8.61 -7.80 -6.77
C LEU A 440 9.69 -6.73 -6.86
N GLN A 441 10.95 -7.16 -6.93
CA GLN A 441 12.07 -6.25 -7.19
C GLN A 441 12.58 -6.46 -8.61
N LEU A 442 12.58 -5.38 -9.38
CA LEU A 442 13.05 -5.39 -10.75
C LEU A 442 14.47 -4.84 -10.83
N LEU A 443 15.38 -5.66 -11.38
CA LEU A 443 16.79 -5.35 -11.57
C LEU A 443 17.46 -4.87 -10.26
N PRO A 444 17.60 -5.76 -9.24
CA PRO A 444 18.34 -5.45 -8.02
C PRO A 444 19.74 -4.94 -8.38
N THR A 445 20.08 -3.77 -7.89
CA THR A 445 21.27 -3.05 -8.39
C THR A 445 22.57 -3.60 -7.81
N ASP A 446 22.49 -4.35 -6.71
CA ASP A 446 23.60 -5.09 -6.11
C ASP A 446 24.26 -6.04 -7.13
N ALA A 447 23.45 -6.65 -8.01
CA ALA A 447 23.91 -7.51 -9.09
C ALA A 447 24.63 -6.73 -10.20
N LEU A 448 24.24 -5.47 -10.45
CA LEU A 448 24.89 -4.59 -11.43
C LEU A 448 26.20 -3.99 -10.90
N GLY A 449 26.34 -3.88 -9.57
CA GLY A 449 27.57 -3.49 -8.91
C GLY A 449 28.03 -2.06 -9.19
N LEU A 450 27.07 -1.17 -9.41
CA LEU A 450 27.29 0.26 -9.60
C LEU A 450 27.18 0.98 -8.24
N PRO A 451 28.12 1.87 -7.87
CA PRO A 451 28.04 2.58 -6.61
C PRO A 451 26.86 3.57 -6.59
N ASN A 452 26.27 3.76 -5.40
CA ASN A 452 25.18 4.72 -5.13
C ASN A 452 23.87 4.48 -5.91
N LEU A 453 23.60 3.26 -6.35
CA LEU A 453 22.28 2.91 -6.89
C LEU A 453 21.30 2.56 -5.75
N PRO A 454 19.99 2.84 -5.93
CA PRO A 454 18.96 2.34 -5.01
C PRO A 454 18.93 0.82 -5.03
N SER A 455 18.47 0.17 -3.96
CA SER A 455 18.41 -1.31 -3.83
C SER A 455 17.74 -2.00 -5.03
N ALA A 456 16.71 -1.36 -5.60
CA ALA A 456 16.12 -1.74 -6.88
C ALA A 456 15.71 -0.49 -7.69
N LEU A 457 15.60 -0.63 -9.02
CA LEU A 457 15.13 0.46 -9.89
C LEU A 457 13.63 0.73 -9.71
N ALA A 458 12.87 -0.35 -9.53
CA ALA A 458 11.45 -0.32 -9.20
C ALA A 458 11.15 -1.50 -8.28
N GLN A 459 10.32 -1.24 -7.29
CA GLN A 459 9.80 -2.26 -6.39
C GLN A 459 8.28 -2.16 -6.38
N VAL A 460 7.62 -3.29 -6.60
CA VAL A 460 6.18 -3.40 -6.49
C VAL A 460 5.88 -4.39 -5.38
N SER A 461 5.29 -3.90 -4.31
CA SER A 461 4.84 -4.74 -3.21
C SER A 461 3.34 -4.93 -3.34
N LEU A 462 2.86 -6.16 -3.19
CA LEU A 462 1.44 -6.51 -3.16
C LEU A 462 1.06 -6.95 -1.76
N GLY A 463 -0.16 -6.62 -1.37
CA GLY A 463 -0.72 -7.10 -0.12
C GLY A 463 0.04 -6.60 1.09
N GLU A 464 0.29 -5.29 1.17
CA GLU A 464 0.92 -4.72 2.35
C GLU A 464 -0.08 -4.70 3.49
N GLN A 465 0.26 -5.38 4.58
CA GLN A 465 -0.59 -5.57 5.75
C GLN A 465 0.08 -4.90 6.94
N ILE A 466 -0.71 -4.18 7.73
CA ILE A 466 -0.28 -3.52 8.96
C ILE A 466 -1.35 -3.79 10.00
N VAL A 467 -0.94 -4.23 11.18
CA VAL A 467 -1.82 -4.33 12.34
C VAL A 467 -1.12 -3.70 13.54
N ARG A 468 -1.88 -3.01 14.38
CA ARG A 468 -1.48 -2.51 15.69
C ARG A 468 -2.64 -2.72 16.64
N ALA A 469 -2.34 -3.14 17.86
CA ALA A 469 -3.32 -3.30 18.92
C ALA A 469 -2.68 -2.92 20.25
N ALA A 470 -3.40 -2.16 21.07
CA ALA A 470 -3.04 -1.84 22.43
C ALA A 470 -4.27 -1.91 23.33
N ALA A 471 -4.09 -2.56 24.48
CA ALA A 471 -5.09 -2.67 25.52
C ALA A 471 -4.47 -2.32 26.88
N PRO A 472 -5.26 -1.75 27.81
CA PRO A 472 -4.80 -1.51 29.17
C PRO A 472 -4.63 -2.83 29.92
N GLU A 473 -3.84 -2.82 30.99
CA GLU A 473 -3.66 -3.96 31.88
C GLU A 473 -5.02 -4.52 32.36
N GLY A 474 -5.20 -5.84 32.26
CA GLY A 474 -6.46 -6.52 32.57
C GLY A 474 -7.53 -6.46 31.46
N GLY A 475 -7.28 -5.77 30.33
CA GLY A 475 -8.16 -5.70 29.17
C GLY A 475 -9.11 -4.49 29.16
N VAL A 476 -9.87 -4.36 28.07
CA VAL A 476 -10.79 -3.27 27.81
C VAL A 476 -12.09 -3.44 28.59
N GLN A 477 -12.44 -2.46 29.43
CA GLN A 477 -13.67 -2.49 30.24
C GLN A 477 -14.84 -1.86 29.49
N CYS A 478 -15.85 -2.64 29.14
CA CYS A 478 -17.07 -2.11 28.52
C CYS A 478 -17.95 -1.38 29.54
N GLY A 479 -18.42 -0.18 29.20
CA GLY A 479 -19.33 0.62 30.02
C GLY A 479 -18.95 2.09 30.07
N SER A 480 -19.66 2.86 30.88
CA SER A 480 -19.39 4.26 31.11
C SER A 480 -19.31 4.59 32.59
N THR A 481 -18.58 5.66 32.94
CA THR A 481 -18.59 6.21 34.28
C THR A 481 -19.99 6.72 34.59
N THR A 482 -20.54 6.34 35.74
CA THR A 482 -21.76 6.95 36.25
C THR A 482 -21.46 8.40 36.59
N THR A 483 -22.14 9.34 35.94
CA THR A 483 -22.08 10.76 36.32
C THR A 483 -22.37 10.87 37.82
N PRO A 484 -21.50 11.47 38.64
CA PRO A 484 -21.87 11.79 40.02
C PRO A 484 -23.17 12.59 39.98
N PRO A 485 -24.16 12.31 40.85
CA PRO A 485 -25.36 13.11 40.91
C PRO A 485 -24.95 14.57 41.05
N ALA A 486 -25.50 15.45 40.21
CA ALA A 486 -25.17 16.86 40.16
C ALA A 486 -25.43 17.53 41.52
N GLY A 487 -24.42 17.47 42.41
CA GLY A 487 -24.45 18.08 43.74
C GLY A 487 -24.18 19.58 43.71
N GLY A 488 -23.89 20.15 42.54
CA GLY A 488 -23.85 21.59 42.33
C GLY A 488 -25.20 22.06 41.81
N GLN A 489 -25.87 22.93 42.58
CA GLN A 489 -27.03 23.67 42.07
C GLN A 489 -26.71 24.24 40.69
N PRO A 490 -27.64 24.17 39.71
CA PRO A 490 -27.45 24.82 38.43
C PRO A 490 -27.10 26.29 38.69
N GLN A 491 -25.91 26.71 38.27
CA GLN A 491 -25.57 28.13 38.30
C GLN A 491 -26.70 28.85 37.54
N PRO A 492 -27.36 29.85 38.14
CA PRO A 492 -28.41 30.58 37.47
C PRO A 492 -27.85 31.10 36.15
N GLN A 493 -28.44 30.68 35.04
CA GLN A 493 -28.18 31.23 33.73
C GLN A 493 -28.36 32.74 33.84
N GLN A 494 -27.25 33.49 33.79
CA GLN A 494 -27.32 34.95 33.81
C GLN A 494 -28.18 35.40 32.62
N PRO A 495 -29.37 35.99 32.85
CA PRO A 495 -30.20 36.48 31.77
C PRO A 495 -29.47 37.66 31.12
N GLY A 496 -29.21 37.56 29.81
CA GLY A 496 -28.65 38.68 29.04
C GLY A 496 -27.20 38.54 28.58
N LYS A 497 -26.55 37.38 28.76
CA LYS A 497 -25.31 37.11 28.03
C LYS A 497 -25.66 36.75 26.58
N PRO A 498 -25.24 37.53 25.56
CA PRO A 498 -25.48 37.17 24.18
C PRO A 498 -24.92 35.76 23.95
N THR A 499 -25.69 34.92 23.26
CA THR A 499 -25.25 33.60 22.82
C THR A 499 -23.91 33.80 22.12
N ILE A 500 -22.83 33.36 22.76
CA ILE A 500 -21.53 33.29 22.08
C ILE A 500 -21.78 32.27 20.97
N PRO A 501 -21.75 32.68 19.69
CA PRO A 501 -21.95 31.72 18.61
C PRO A 501 -20.93 30.61 18.81
N LEU A 502 -21.40 29.37 18.71
CA LEU A 502 -20.56 28.17 18.76
C LEU A 502 -19.25 28.48 18.06
N ALA A 503 -18.13 28.22 18.73
CA ALA A 503 -16.81 28.46 18.17
C ALA A 503 -16.70 27.65 16.87
N TYR A 504 -17.03 28.29 15.75
CA TYR A 504 -16.73 27.81 14.42
C TYR A 504 -15.25 27.46 14.46
N THR A 505 -14.94 26.18 14.25
CA THR A 505 -13.57 25.70 14.26
C THR A 505 -12.80 26.51 13.23
N THR A 506 -11.99 27.44 13.73
CA THR A 506 -11.46 28.59 12.96
C THR A 506 -10.48 28.16 11.87
N ALA A 507 -10.07 26.90 11.85
CA ALA A 507 -9.27 26.32 10.77
C ALA A 507 -10.04 26.25 9.44
N ALA A 508 -11.31 25.84 9.43
CA ALA A 508 -12.12 25.74 8.20
C ALA A 508 -12.42 27.11 7.57
N TYR A 509 -12.48 28.17 8.37
CA TYR A 509 -12.66 29.54 7.88
C TYR A 509 -11.33 30.24 7.55
N ARG A 510 -10.22 29.87 8.20
CA ARG A 510 -8.89 30.37 7.84
C ARG A 510 -8.35 29.77 6.54
N THR A 511 -8.86 28.62 6.11
CA THR A 511 -8.53 28.05 4.80
C THR A 511 -9.28 28.72 3.65
N ILE A 512 -10.43 29.39 3.88
CA ILE A 512 -11.19 30.07 2.82
C ILE A 512 -10.33 31.13 2.08
N PRO A 513 -9.62 32.06 2.75
CA PRO A 513 -8.73 32.99 2.06
C PRO A 513 -7.59 32.30 1.31
N ILE A 514 -7.03 31.22 1.86
CA ILE A 514 -5.95 30.45 1.25
C ILE A 514 -6.44 29.74 -0.02
N PHE A 515 -7.65 29.17 0.03
CA PHE A 515 -8.32 28.53 -1.11
C PHE A 515 -8.58 29.54 -2.23
N TRP A 516 -9.15 30.71 -1.89
CA TRP A 516 -9.39 31.77 -2.88
C TRP A 516 -8.10 32.36 -3.45
N LEU A 517 -7.07 32.52 -2.63
CA LEU A 517 -5.75 32.97 -3.09
C LEU A 517 -5.10 31.97 -4.04
N GLY A 518 -5.15 30.67 -3.71
CA GLY A 518 -4.67 29.60 -4.57
C GLY A 518 -5.44 29.54 -5.90
N THR A 519 -6.76 29.68 -5.86
CA THR A 519 -7.61 29.74 -7.06
C THR A 519 -7.29 30.96 -7.93
N ALA A 520 -7.07 32.13 -7.33
CA ALA A 520 -6.69 33.34 -8.05
C ALA A 520 -5.32 33.20 -8.74
N LEU A 521 -4.34 32.60 -8.07
CA LEU A 521 -3.01 32.32 -8.65
C LEU A 521 -3.10 31.33 -9.82
N LEU A 522 -3.95 30.30 -9.73
CA LEU A 522 -4.21 29.36 -10.83
C LEU A 522 -4.81 30.07 -12.05
N LEU A 523 -5.85 30.89 -11.85
CA LEU A 523 -6.47 31.67 -12.92
C LEU A 523 -5.47 32.65 -13.56
N ALA A 524 -4.64 33.33 -12.75
CA ALA A 524 -3.59 34.19 -13.26
C ALA A 524 -2.56 33.42 -14.11
N GLY A 525 -2.17 32.22 -13.69
CA GLY A 525 -1.30 31.33 -14.46
C GLY A 525 -1.90 30.95 -15.81
N VAL A 526 -3.19 30.58 -15.85
CA VAL A 526 -3.92 30.26 -17.09
C VAL A 526 -3.97 31.46 -18.05
N VAL A 527 -4.19 32.67 -17.54
CA VAL A 527 -4.19 33.89 -18.34
C VAL A 527 -2.80 34.18 -18.92
N ILE A 528 -1.74 34.03 -18.13
CA ILE A 528 -0.36 34.25 -18.62
C ILE A 528 0.01 33.26 -19.72
N VAL A 529 -0.35 31.98 -19.56
CA VAL A 529 -0.07 30.94 -20.57
C VAL A 529 -0.88 31.18 -21.84
N SER A 530 -2.15 31.58 -21.74
CA SER A 530 -3.00 31.86 -22.90
C SER A 530 -2.64 33.18 -23.61
N ALA A 531 -2.11 34.16 -22.89
CA ALA A 531 -1.67 35.44 -23.44
C ALA A 531 -0.28 35.39 -24.09
N MET A 532 0.50 34.31 -23.90
CA MET A 532 1.75 34.14 -24.65
C MET A 532 1.43 34.04 -26.15
N PRO A 533 2.00 34.91 -27.01
CA PRO A 533 1.67 34.95 -28.41
C PRO A 533 2.05 33.62 -29.07
N GLY A 534 1.03 32.80 -29.32
CA GLY A 534 1.13 31.62 -30.15
C GLY A 534 1.69 32.06 -31.49
N ALA A 535 2.93 31.64 -31.79
CA ALA A 535 3.48 31.76 -33.12
C ALA A 535 2.56 30.98 -34.07
N ARG A 536 1.63 31.71 -34.70
CA ARG A 536 0.75 31.23 -35.77
C ARG A 536 1.62 30.39 -36.69
N ARG A 537 1.27 29.10 -36.79
CA ARG A 537 1.83 28.23 -37.81
C ARG A 537 1.58 28.91 -39.16
N ARG A 538 2.66 29.26 -39.86
CA ARG A 538 2.65 29.40 -41.32
C ARG A 538 2.35 28.01 -41.88
N GLU A 539 1.08 27.71 -42.02
CA GLU A 539 0.57 26.72 -42.96
C GLU A 539 0.08 27.54 -44.16
N ASP A 540 0.99 28.03 -45.00
CA ASP A 540 0.72 28.65 -46.31
C ASP A 540 2.07 28.94 -47.00
N GLU A 541 2.82 27.90 -47.38
CA GLU A 541 3.84 27.99 -48.44
C GLU A 541 4.36 26.60 -48.84
N LEU A 542 3.50 25.68 -49.28
CA LEU A 542 3.97 24.48 -49.97
C LEU A 542 2.94 23.88 -50.95
N VAL A 543 2.30 24.72 -51.75
CA VAL A 543 1.61 24.29 -52.98
C VAL A 543 1.85 25.35 -54.06
N LEU A 544 2.95 25.23 -54.80
CA LEU A 544 3.14 25.78 -56.15
C LEU A 544 4.54 25.42 -56.68
N ALA A 545 4.72 24.16 -57.06
CA ALA A 545 5.72 23.79 -58.07
C ALA A 545 5.36 22.44 -58.72
N GLY A 546 4.97 22.51 -60.00
CA GLY A 546 4.62 21.37 -60.86
C GLY A 546 3.11 21.25 -61.02
N GLY A 547 2.51 21.31 -62.20
CA GLY A 547 2.98 21.19 -63.57
C GLY A 547 1.79 20.67 -64.37
N ALA A 548 1.39 21.39 -65.42
CA ALA A 548 0.19 21.18 -66.24
C ALA A 548 0.07 19.77 -66.84
N VAL A 549 -1.16 19.25 -67.02
CA VAL A 549 -1.71 18.67 -68.29
C VAL A 549 -3.26 18.58 -68.23
N ALA A 550 -3.90 19.18 -69.24
CA ALA A 550 -5.17 18.87 -69.96
C ALA A 550 -6.53 18.63 -69.25
N ALA A 551 -7.43 19.60 -69.47
CA ALA A 551 -8.71 19.54 -70.21
C ALA A 551 -9.78 18.46 -69.90
N GLY A 552 -11.01 18.91 -69.59
CA GLY A 552 -12.23 18.21 -69.98
C GLY A 552 -13.47 18.42 -69.09
N THR A 553 -14.33 19.38 -69.46
CA THR A 553 -15.82 19.35 -69.42
C THR A 553 -16.61 19.24 -68.10
N VAL A 554 -17.37 20.31 -67.84
CA VAL A 554 -18.62 20.53 -67.06
C VAL A 554 -19.79 19.92 -67.92
N PRO A 555 -21.00 19.53 -67.42
CA PRO A 555 -21.80 20.32 -66.47
C PRO A 555 -22.80 19.65 -65.49
N ASP A 556 -23.26 20.50 -64.56
CA ASP A 556 -24.60 20.65 -63.93
C ASP A 556 -25.39 19.42 -63.47
N THR A 557 -25.92 19.45 -62.23
CA THR A 557 -27.37 19.56 -61.93
C THR A 557 -27.57 19.72 -60.41
N GLU A 558 -28.47 20.62 -60.04
CA GLU A 558 -28.93 21.01 -58.69
C GLU A 558 -30.15 20.13 -58.25
N PRO A 559 -30.92 20.40 -57.16
CA PRO A 559 -31.18 19.42 -56.09
C PRO A 559 -32.65 18.89 -55.99
N GLU A 560 -32.86 17.79 -55.25
CA GLU A 560 -34.13 17.35 -54.62
C GLU A 560 -33.76 16.74 -53.25
N ASP A 561 -34.22 17.24 -52.10
CA ASP A 561 -35.56 17.36 -51.49
C ASP A 561 -36.11 16.06 -50.85
N THR A 562 -36.53 16.23 -49.59
CA THR A 562 -37.45 15.44 -48.74
C THR A 562 -37.43 13.91 -48.70
N THR A 563 -37.15 13.32 -47.52
CA THR A 563 -38.17 12.66 -46.66
C THR A 563 -37.55 12.00 -45.41
N GLU A 564 -38.11 12.33 -44.24
CA GLU A 564 -38.01 11.57 -42.99
C GLU A 564 -38.72 10.22 -43.11
N PRO A 565 -38.38 9.26 -42.22
CA PRO A 565 -39.49 8.65 -41.49
C PRO A 565 -39.24 8.53 -39.99
N GLU A 566 -40.29 8.91 -39.26
CA GLU A 566 -40.57 8.53 -37.88
C GLU A 566 -40.64 7.01 -37.72
N ALA A 567 -40.09 6.48 -36.64
CA ALA A 567 -40.37 5.12 -36.16
C ALA A 567 -40.61 5.18 -34.65
N GLU A 568 -41.86 4.95 -34.26
CA GLU A 568 -42.32 4.69 -32.89
C GLU A 568 -41.75 3.34 -32.38
N PRO A 569 -41.43 3.19 -31.09
CA PRO A 569 -41.13 1.89 -30.50
C PRO A 569 -42.40 1.24 -29.91
N GLU A 570 -42.73 0.04 -30.41
CA GLU A 570 -43.77 -0.83 -29.84
C GLU A 570 -43.30 -1.55 -28.56
N ALA A 571 -44.16 -1.39 -27.54
CA ALA A 571 -44.59 -2.30 -26.48
C ALA A 571 -43.72 -3.48 -25.98
N GLU A 572 -43.50 -3.41 -24.67
CA GLU A 572 -43.33 -4.43 -23.64
C GLU A 572 -43.84 -5.86 -23.95
N ALA A 573 -42.96 -6.84 -23.72
CA ALA A 573 -43.35 -8.22 -23.44
C ALA A 573 -42.80 -8.62 -22.07
N VAL A 574 -43.71 -8.69 -21.11
CA VAL A 574 -43.56 -9.24 -19.76
C VAL A 574 -43.45 -10.77 -19.90
N VAL A 575 -42.39 -11.37 -19.35
CA VAL A 575 -42.27 -12.82 -19.18
C VAL A 575 -42.11 -13.09 -17.68
N GLU A 576 -43.17 -13.62 -17.08
CA GLU A 576 -43.14 -14.29 -15.77
C GLU A 576 -42.40 -15.63 -15.89
N PRO A 577 -41.65 -16.04 -14.86
CA PRO A 577 -41.41 -17.45 -14.62
C PRO A 577 -42.22 -17.95 -13.43
N GLU A 578 -43.13 -18.88 -13.73
CA GLU A 578 -43.82 -19.73 -12.76
C GLU A 578 -42.88 -20.78 -12.14
N ALA A 579 -43.14 -20.99 -10.85
CA ALA A 579 -43.18 -22.28 -10.13
C ALA A 579 -41.90 -23.10 -9.86
N GLU A 580 -41.68 -23.25 -8.55
CA GLU A 580 -40.93 -24.30 -7.85
C GLU A 580 -41.31 -25.72 -8.33
N PRO A 581 -40.47 -26.71 -7.99
CA PRO A 581 -41.00 -27.70 -7.07
C PRO A 581 -40.07 -28.08 -5.90
N GLU A 582 -40.76 -28.47 -4.84
CA GLU A 582 -40.29 -28.99 -3.56
C GLU A 582 -39.51 -30.32 -3.65
N ALA A 583 -38.55 -30.43 -2.73
CA ALA A 583 -38.26 -31.52 -1.78
C ALA A 583 -38.11 -33.01 -2.19
N GLU A 584 -37.24 -33.64 -1.38
CA GLU A 584 -36.95 -35.08 -1.15
C GLU A 584 -35.61 -35.56 -1.78
N ALA A 585 -34.66 -36.19 -1.09
CA ALA A 585 -34.69 -36.87 0.21
C ALA A 585 -33.30 -36.83 0.89
N VAL A 586 -33.31 -36.73 2.22
CA VAL A 586 -32.16 -36.92 3.11
C VAL A 586 -31.95 -38.43 3.30
N VAL A 587 -30.73 -38.90 3.01
CA VAL A 587 -30.26 -40.25 3.34
C VAL A 587 -29.03 -40.12 4.23
N GLU A 588 -29.21 -40.48 5.50
CA GLU A 588 -28.20 -41.08 6.38
C GLU A 588 -28.68 -42.54 6.62
N PRO A 589 -27.85 -43.54 7.02
CA PRO A 589 -26.73 -43.40 7.97
C PRO A 589 -25.52 -44.36 7.78
N GLU A 590 -24.64 -44.31 8.79
CA GLU A 590 -23.68 -45.35 9.27
C GLU A 590 -22.26 -45.39 8.68
N ALA A 591 -21.28 -44.99 9.50
CA ALA A 591 -20.45 -45.91 10.31
C ALA A 591 -19.02 -45.35 10.49
N GLU A 592 -18.67 -45.10 11.74
CA GLU A 592 -17.29 -44.91 12.21
C GLU A 592 -16.43 -46.16 11.95
N PRO A 593 -15.11 -45.99 11.80
CA PRO A 593 -14.21 -46.93 12.41
C PRO A 593 -13.27 -46.25 13.42
N GLU A 594 -13.16 -46.91 14.57
CA GLU A 594 -12.21 -46.69 15.66
C GLU A 594 -10.75 -46.70 15.16
N PRO A 595 -9.81 -45.99 15.82
CA PRO A 595 -8.39 -46.13 15.55
C PRO A 595 -7.80 -47.35 16.28
N GLU A 596 -7.21 -48.25 15.50
CA GLU A 596 -6.39 -49.36 15.99
C GLU A 596 -5.12 -48.84 16.67
N ALA A 597 -4.83 -49.43 17.83
CA ALA A 597 -3.59 -49.30 18.55
C ALA A 597 -2.48 -50.12 17.86
N GLU A 598 -1.39 -49.48 17.44
CA GLU A 598 -0.14 -50.18 17.17
C GLU A 598 0.90 -49.91 18.26
N THR A 599 1.23 -51.00 18.92
CA THR A 599 2.34 -51.24 19.82
C THR A 599 3.67 -51.30 19.07
N GLY A 600 4.67 -50.61 19.61
CA GLY A 600 6.03 -51.14 19.80
C GLY A 600 6.94 -51.23 18.58
N SER A 601 8.05 -50.50 18.63
CA SER A 601 9.39 -50.98 18.23
C SER A 601 10.46 -50.06 18.79
N GLU A 602 11.22 -50.59 19.76
CA GLU A 602 12.57 -50.17 20.12
C GLU A 602 13.46 -50.08 18.88
N VAL A 603 14.21 -48.99 18.72
CA VAL A 603 15.54 -49.04 18.09
C VAL A 603 16.50 -48.15 18.88
N GLU A 604 17.60 -48.81 19.21
CA GLU A 604 18.74 -48.46 20.03
C GLU A 604 19.80 -47.68 19.22
N ALA A 605 20.54 -46.78 19.89
CA ALA A 605 21.87 -46.22 19.55
C ALA A 605 21.95 -45.30 18.29
N GLU A 606 22.83 -44.31 18.14
CA GLU A 606 24.16 -44.02 18.71
C GLU A 606 24.38 -42.49 18.82
N ASN A 607 25.14 -42.10 19.85
CA ASN A 607 25.82 -40.80 19.96
C ASN A 607 26.97 -40.70 18.94
N PRO A 608 27.24 -39.52 18.35
CA PRO A 608 28.58 -39.17 17.91
C PRO A 608 29.25 -38.10 18.79
N PRO A 609 30.60 -38.04 18.77
CA PRO A 609 31.40 -37.57 19.89
C PRO A 609 31.65 -36.06 19.91
N ARG A 610 31.86 -35.60 21.14
CA ARG A 610 32.44 -34.31 21.53
C ARG A 610 33.94 -34.34 21.25
N THR A 611 34.44 -33.45 20.41
CA THR A 611 35.88 -33.15 20.27
C THR A 611 36.24 -31.88 21.02
N GLU A 612 37.21 -32.01 21.91
CA GLU A 612 37.96 -30.96 22.60
C GLU A 612 39.16 -30.49 21.76
N ALA A 613 39.82 -29.43 22.26
CA ALA A 613 40.98 -28.66 21.75
C ALA A 613 40.58 -27.56 20.75
N GLU A 614 40.85 -26.27 21.00
CA GLU A 614 42.18 -25.69 21.24
C GLU A 614 42.22 -24.58 22.32
N ASP A 615 43.20 -24.72 23.24
CA ASP A 615 43.99 -23.66 23.91
C ASP A 615 44.69 -22.76 22.85
N GLU A 616 45.17 -21.53 23.01
CA GLU A 616 45.54 -20.65 24.13
C GLU A 616 45.86 -19.25 23.54
N ALA A 617 45.61 -18.16 24.28
CA ALA A 617 46.41 -16.90 24.34
C ALA A 617 45.60 -15.82 25.09
N VAL A 618 45.71 -15.72 26.42
CA VAL A 618 46.62 -14.83 27.18
C VAL A 618 46.46 -13.34 26.86
N VAL A 619 45.76 -12.59 27.74
CA VAL A 619 46.25 -11.32 28.32
C VAL A 619 45.71 -11.17 29.75
N GLU A 620 46.64 -11.03 30.69
CA GLU A 620 46.45 -10.77 32.12
C GLU A 620 45.85 -9.39 32.41
N ALA A 621 44.97 -9.29 33.41
CA ALA A 621 44.89 -8.14 34.32
C ALA A 621 44.22 -8.53 35.66
N LYS A 622 45.07 -8.78 36.66
CA LYS A 622 44.89 -8.61 38.12
C LYS A 622 44.22 -7.25 38.45
N ALA A 623 43.53 -6.99 39.57
CA ALA A 623 43.23 -7.75 40.78
C ALA A 623 42.19 -6.97 41.65
N ASP A 624 41.69 -7.66 42.68
CA ASP A 624 41.29 -7.18 44.02
C ASP A 624 40.08 -6.25 44.18
N ALA A 625 39.01 -6.76 44.79
CA ALA A 625 38.74 -6.57 46.24
C ALA A 625 37.27 -6.89 46.61
N GLU A 626 37.09 -7.96 47.37
CA GLU A 626 35.98 -8.17 48.31
C GLU A 626 36.12 -7.19 49.51
N PRO A 627 35.03 -6.84 50.22
CA PRO A 627 34.72 -7.64 51.41
C PRO A 627 33.24 -7.85 51.74
N GLU A 628 33.04 -8.95 52.48
CA GLU A 628 31.89 -9.33 53.29
C GLU A 628 31.34 -8.21 54.20
N ASP A 629 30.01 -8.18 54.43
CA ASP A 629 29.46 -7.96 55.77
C ASP A 629 28.01 -8.50 55.92
N LYS A 630 27.66 -8.80 57.18
CA LYS A 630 26.75 -9.81 57.74
C LYS A 630 25.23 -9.58 57.65
N PRO A 631 24.41 -10.62 57.93
CA PRO A 631 22.97 -10.51 58.15
C PRO A 631 22.62 -10.09 59.60
N ALA A 632 21.54 -9.30 59.74
CA ALA A 632 20.98 -8.86 61.03
C ALA A 632 20.02 -9.92 61.64
N PRO A 633 19.93 -10.03 62.98
CA PRO A 633 19.13 -11.04 63.66
C PRO A 633 17.71 -10.58 64.04
N GLU A 634 16.87 -11.58 64.29
CA GLU A 634 15.52 -11.57 64.84
C GLU A 634 15.35 -10.72 66.10
N ASP A 635 14.21 -10.01 66.19
CA ASP A 635 13.71 -9.41 67.42
C ASP A 635 12.47 -10.18 67.91
N LYS A 636 12.59 -10.75 69.12
CA LYS A 636 11.51 -11.29 69.94
C LYS A 636 11.52 -10.50 71.25
N GLY A 637 10.41 -9.84 71.58
CA GLY A 637 10.26 -9.22 72.90
C GLY A 637 8.91 -8.60 73.21
N ASN A 638 8.07 -9.38 73.89
CA ASN A 638 7.00 -9.01 74.84
C ASN A 638 6.67 -7.52 75.07
N SER A 639 5.40 -7.18 74.90
CA SER A 639 4.53 -6.59 75.95
C SER A 639 3.06 -6.87 75.64
#